data_AF-A0A978V849-F1
#
_entry.id   AF-A0A978V849-F1
#
_cell.length_a   1.000
_cell.length_b   1.000
_cell.length_c   1.000
_cell.angle_alpha   90.00
_cell.angle_beta   90.00
_cell.angle_gamma   90.00
#
_symmetry.space_group_name_H-M   'P 1'
#
loop_
_entity.id
_entity.type
_entity.pdbx_description
1 polymer ?
#
loop_
_entity_poly.entity_id
_entity_poly.type
_entity_poly.pdbx_seq_one_letter_code
_entity_poly.pdbx_strand_id
1 'polypeptide(L)'
;MAIMLPLTSASFLFSFLLVVSLANSQSFIGVNYGQVADNLPPPSATAKLLQSTSIQKVRLYGSDPAIIKALANTDIGIVIGAANGDIPALASDPNFAKNWVNTNVVPFYPASKIILITVGNEVMTSNDQNLVTQLVPAIKNVQNALDSASLGGKIKVSTVHSMAVLRQSEPPSSGRFHPGMDSVMKELLGFNNATGSPFAINPYPYFAYTSDSRPETLAFCLFQPNSGRFDPNTNIRYTNMFDAQLDGVRSALNSLGFKDVEIVVAETGWPYKGDSNEVGPSLENAKAYNGNLIAHLRSKVGTPLMPGKSVDTYLFALYDEDLKPGPASERAFGLFKPDLSMTYDVGLSKSTNQAPPVASPKTPVNNPSPKTPVNNPAPKPQKKAVWCVPKAGVSDAQLQANLDYVCGHGVDCSAIQPGGACFEPNTVASHAAYAMNLLYQTAGRNPWNCDFAQTATISSNNPSYNGCIYPSGMGQSISNKLGSVVCLNRGVTRGKVEKNRKAPKYESGTRRRKMSSRERERDRDLELLIPVASGSSENGGSKSSSPSATPTTTPAHHSSREAFSKVIRSWASKKFMSGCVILLPIAITFYITWGFVHFVDGFFSPIYNHLGINIFGLGFVTSITFIFLVGIFMSSWLGASVLTLGEWFIKKMPLVSYIYSASKQISAAISPDQSSNAFKEVAIIRHPRIGEYAFGFITSTVILQRSTGDEELCCIYVPSNHLYIGDIFLINCKDILRPNLSVREGIEIVISGGMTMPQVLTTVEAQAIPQGRIGSFAVSKG
;
A
#
# COMPACT_ATOMS: atom_id res chain seq x y z
N MET A 1 -17.79 -38.76 65.57
CA MET A 1 -16.90 -37.64 65.96
C MET A 1 -15.47 -38.15 65.78
N ALA A 2 -14.87 -37.98 64.61
CA ALA A 2 -14.19 -36.76 64.13
C ALA A 2 -12.68 -36.87 64.36
N ILE A 3 -11.96 -37.22 63.30
CA ILE A 3 -10.52 -36.98 63.14
C ILE A 3 -10.44 -35.79 62.17
N MET A 4 -10.00 -34.63 62.68
CA MET A 4 -9.74 -33.42 61.90
C MET A 4 -8.25 -33.11 61.98
N LEU A 5 -7.58 -33.13 60.82
CA LEU A 5 -6.26 -32.53 60.55
C LEU A 5 -6.06 -32.57 59.01
N PRO A 6 -5.35 -31.59 58.41
CA PRO A 6 -5.95 -30.33 58.02
C PRO A 6 -5.99 -30.17 56.49
N LEU A 7 -7.16 -29.77 55.98
CA LEU A 7 -7.46 -29.48 54.56
C LEU A 7 -6.71 -28.25 54.00
N THR A 8 -5.84 -27.59 54.77
CA THR A 8 -5.31 -26.26 54.42
C THR A 8 -4.14 -26.29 53.43
N SER A 9 -3.42 -27.42 53.31
CA SER A 9 -2.26 -27.53 52.40
C SER A 9 -2.65 -27.85 50.96
N ALA A 10 -3.78 -28.55 50.76
CA ALA A 10 -4.29 -28.88 49.42
C ALA A 10 -4.91 -27.66 48.72
N SER A 11 -5.58 -26.78 49.47
CA SER A 11 -6.15 -25.54 48.93
C SER A 11 -5.07 -24.53 48.50
N PHE A 12 -3.93 -24.49 49.18
CA PHE A 12 -2.81 -23.64 48.76
C PHE A 12 -2.12 -24.16 47.49
N LEU A 13 -1.97 -25.48 47.31
CA LEU A 13 -1.45 -26.06 46.07
C LEU A 13 -2.43 -25.86 44.89
N PHE A 14 -3.74 -25.96 45.13
CA PHE A 14 -4.75 -25.71 44.10
C PHE A 14 -4.83 -24.22 43.72
N SER A 15 -4.69 -23.30 44.68
CA SER A 15 -4.55 -21.86 44.40
C SER A 15 -3.22 -21.51 43.74
N PHE A 16 -2.11 -22.21 44.05
CA PHE A 16 -0.84 -21.99 43.36
C PHE A 16 -0.86 -22.53 41.92
N LEU A 17 -1.54 -23.66 41.66
CA LEU A 17 -1.78 -24.18 40.31
C LEU A 17 -2.77 -23.32 39.50
N LEU A 18 -3.74 -22.66 40.15
CA LEU A 18 -4.61 -21.67 39.50
C LEU A 18 -3.91 -20.33 39.21
N VAL A 19 -2.88 -19.95 39.99
CA VAL A 19 -2.11 -18.71 39.77
C VAL A 19 -0.97 -18.91 38.75
N VAL A 20 -0.50 -20.15 38.53
CA VAL A 20 0.51 -20.47 37.50
C VAL A 20 -0.10 -20.61 36.09
N SER A 21 -1.43 -20.57 35.95
CA SER A 21 -2.11 -20.51 34.66
C SER A 21 -2.77 -19.16 34.49
N LEU A 22 -2.05 -18.20 33.88
CA LEU A 22 -2.53 -17.00 33.14
C LEU A 22 -1.41 -15.94 33.02
N ALA A 23 -0.16 -16.35 32.79
CA ALA A 23 0.67 -15.57 31.88
C ALA A 23 0.11 -15.81 30.47
N ASN A 24 -1.04 -15.19 30.16
CA ASN A 24 -1.64 -15.30 28.83
C ASN A 24 -0.67 -14.72 27.81
N SER A 25 0.03 -15.63 27.14
CA SER A 25 0.82 -15.41 25.94
C SER A 25 0.02 -14.53 24.98
N GLN A 26 0.66 -13.48 24.47
CA GLN A 26 0.02 -12.43 23.69
C GLN A 26 -0.49 -12.96 22.34
N SER A 27 -1.75 -13.43 22.29
CA SER A 27 -2.36 -14.00 21.08
C SER A 27 -2.78 -12.97 20.02
N PHE A 28 -2.59 -11.67 20.25
CA PHE A 28 -3.17 -10.63 19.40
C PHE A 28 -2.34 -10.24 18.17
N ILE A 29 -1.10 -10.74 18.02
CA ILE A 29 -0.26 -10.48 16.85
C ILE A 29 -0.46 -11.60 15.83
N GLY A 30 -1.04 -11.25 14.69
CA GLY A 30 -1.13 -12.08 13.50
C GLY A 30 -0.34 -11.51 12.33
N VAL A 31 -0.27 -12.28 11.24
CA VAL A 31 0.33 -11.85 9.97
C VAL A 31 -0.46 -12.39 8.79
N ASN A 32 -0.53 -11.63 7.70
CA ASN A 32 -1.09 -12.09 6.44
C ASN A 32 -0.04 -12.90 5.67
N TYR A 33 -0.38 -14.14 5.31
CA TYR A 33 0.46 -14.98 4.46
C TYR A 33 -0.11 -14.95 3.03
N GLY A 34 0.35 -13.94 2.29
CA GLY A 34 0.08 -13.77 0.87
C GLY A 34 0.81 -14.80 0.01
N GLN A 35 0.23 -15.11 -1.16
CA GLN A 35 0.70 -16.15 -2.07
C GLN A 35 0.84 -15.66 -3.51
N VAL A 36 0.71 -14.36 -3.76
CA VAL A 36 0.87 -13.78 -5.10
C VAL A 36 2.37 -13.57 -5.38
N ALA A 37 3.11 -14.68 -5.39
CA ALA A 37 4.55 -14.75 -5.64
C ALA A 37 4.98 -16.11 -6.17
N ASP A 38 6.09 -16.18 -6.91
CA ASP A 38 6.67 -17.43 -7.43
C ASP A 38 7.95 -17.89 -6.71
N ASN A 39 8.40 -17.12 -5.72
CA ASN A 39 9.68 -17.31 -5.03
C ASN A 39 9.55 -17.71 -3.56
N LEU A 40 8.33 -17.97 -3.07
CA LEU A 40 8.05 -18.19 -1.65
C LEU A 40 8.71 -19.46 -1.09
N PRO A 41 9.12 -19.45 0.20
CA PRO A 41 9.69 -20.63 0.83
C PRO A 41 8.63 -21.73 1.04
N PRO A 42 9.05 -23.00 1.19
CA PRO A 42 8.14 -24.09 1.49
C PRO A 42 7.32 -23.84 2.78
N PRO A 43 6.02 -24.22 2.82
CA PRO A 43 5.17 -23.94 3.98
C PRO A 43 5.71 -24.47 5.32
N SER A 44 6.43 -25.59 5.32
CA SER A 44 7.05 -26.16 6.52
C SER A 44 8.20 -25.31 7.07
N ALA A 45 8.93 -24.60 6.20
CA ALA A 45 9.95 -23.65 6.62
C ALA A 45 9.30 -22.39 7.22
N THR A 46 8.21 -21.90 6.59
CA THR A 46 7.40 -20.81 7.13
C THR A 46 6.81 -21.16 8.50
N ALA A 47 6.30 -22.38 8.70
CA ALA A 47 5.78 -22.81 10.00
C ALA A 47 6.84 -22.72 11.11
N LYS A 48 8.07 -23.17 10.83
CA LYS A 48 9.21 -23.05 11.76
C LYS A 48 9.59 -21.61 12.03
N LEU A 49 9.57 -20.76 11.00
CA LEU A 49 9.80 -19.32 11.15
C LEU A 49 8.76 -18.72 12.09
N LEU A 50 7.47 -18.97 11.88
CA LEU A 50 6.42 -18.43 12.73
C LEU A 50 6.58 -18.88 14.19
N GLN A 51 6.95 -20.15 14.43
CA GLN A 51 7.21 -20.67 15.78
C GLN A 51 8.36 -19.94 16.51
N SER A 52 9.35 -19.42 15.78
CA SER A 52 10.47 -18.65 16.36
C SER A 52 10.13 -17.18 16.65
N THR A 53 8.96 -16.72 16.24
CA THR A 53 8.49 -15.33 16.43
C THR A 53 7.37 -15.23 17.46
N SER A 54 7.01 -14.02 17.87
CA SER A 54 5.84 -13.73 18.69
C SER A 54 4.51 -13.79 17.93
N ILE A 55 4.52 -14.13 16.63
CA ILE A 55 3.32 -14.26 15.81
C ILE A 55 2.58 -15.53 16.24
N GLN A 56 1.27 -15.40 16.52
CA GLN A 56 0.44 -16.52 16.99
C GLN A 56 -0.77 -16.76 16.10
N LYS A 57 -0.96 -15.92 15.07
CA LYS A 57 -2.07 -16.04 14.11
C LYS A 57 -1.58 -15.82 12.70
N VAL A 58 -2.14 -16.55 11.75
CA VAL A 58 -1.90 -16.35 10.32
C VAL A 58 -3.24 -16.19 9.63
N ARG A 59 -3.33 -15.23 8.72
CA ARG A 59 -4.45 -15.09 7.80
C ARG A 59 -4.04 -15.52 6.41
N LEU A 60 -4.80 -16.44 5.84
CA LEU A 60 -4.70 -16.91 4.47
C LEU A 60 -5.86 -16.31 3.66
N TYR A 61 -5.59 -15.86 2.44
CA TYR A 61 -6.62 -15.38 1.52
C TYR A 61 -7.43 -16.51 0.87
N GLY A 62 -6.96 -17.76 1.02
CA GLY A 62 -7.59 -18.98 0.54
C GLY A 62 -7.45 -20.13 1.55
N SER A 63 -7.66 -21.36 1.08
CA SER A 63 -7.61 -22.58 1.89
C SER A 63 -6.53 -23.57 1.43
N ASP A 64 -5.31 -23.08 1.16
CA ASP A 64 -4.21 -23.94 0.68
C ASP A 64 -3.95 -25.10 1.67
N PRO A 65 -4.12 -26.37 1.24
CA PRO A 65 -4.02 -27.51 2.12
C PRO A 65 -2.59 -27.79 2.58
N ALA A 66 -1.57 -27.40 1.82
CA ALA A 66 -0.16 -27.58 2.20
C ALA A 66 0.22 -26.61 3.31
N ILE A 67 -0.23 -25.35 3.24
CA ILE A 67 0.00 -24.35 4.31
C ILE A 67 -0.75 -24.75 5.58
N ILE A 68 -2.04 -25.10 5.47
CA ILE A 68 -2.84 -25.50 6.63
C ILE A 68 -2.20 -26.72 7.32
N LYS A 69 -1.82 -27.76 6.57
CA LYS A 69 -1.12 -28.94 7.12
C LYS A 69 0.22 -28.60 7.75
N ALA A 70 1.01 -27.69 7.16
CA ALA A 70 2.30 -27.30 7.71
C ALA A 70 2.18 -26.60 9.08
N LEU A 71 1.03 -25.97 9.35
CA LEU A 71 0.73 -25.32 10.63
C LEU A 71 0.07 -26.26 11.66
N ALA A 72 -0.15 -27.54 11.33
CA ALA A 72 -0.71 -28.51 12.25
C ALA A 72 0.16 -28.69 13.51
N ASN A 73 -0.46 -28.72 14.69
CA ASN A 73 0.17 -28.88 16.00
C ASN A 73 1.20 -27.77 16.35
N THR A 74 1.09 -26.59 15.73
CA THR A 74 1.97 -25.44 16.03
C THR A 74 1.35 -24.45 17.03
N ASP A 75 0.09 -24.65 17.41
CA ASP A 75 -0.77 -23.73 18.17
C ASP A 75 -1.06 -22.36 17.52
N ILE A 76 -0.53 -22.11 16.32
CA ILE A 76 -0.79 -20.90 15.53
C ILE A 76 -2.25 -20.94 15.03
N GLY A 77 -3.02 -19.90 15.38
CA GLY A 77 -4.39 -19.73 14.92
C GLY A 77 -4.45 -19.40 13.43
N ILE A 78 -5.34 -20.04 12.69
CA ILE A 78 -5.45 -19.90 11.24
C ILE A 78 -6.79 -19.23 10.89
N VAL A 79 -6.73 -18.14 10.13
CA VAL A 79 -7.87 -17.57 9.43
C VAL A 79 -7.79 -18.02 7.97
N ILE A 80 -8.86 -18.60 7.46
CA ILE A 80 -8.95 -18.99 6.05
C ILE A 80 -9.96 -18.13 5.31
N GLY A 81 -9.61 -17.71 4.10
CA GLY A 81 -10.49 -16.95 3.21
C GLY A 81 -11.27 -17.85 2.27
N ALA A 82 -12.57 -17.64 2.12
CA ALA A 82 -13.28 -18.02 0.91
C ALA A 82 -13.18 -16.88 -0.09
N ALA A 83 -12.83 -17.18 -1.34
CA ALA A 83 -12.56 -16.15 -2.34
C ALA A 83 -13.85 -15.40 -2.72
N ASN A 84 -13.72 -14.17 -3.23
CA ASN A 84 -14.88 -13.40 -3.71
C ASN A 84 -15.69 -14.17 -4.77
N GLY A 85 -15.01 -14.95 -5.62
CA GLY A 85 -15.65 -15.79 -6.65
C GLY A 85 -16.46 -16.97 -6.10
N ASP A 86 -16.25 -17.38 -4.85
CA ASP A 86 -17.00 -18.47 -4.22
C ASP A 86 -18.36 -18.00 -3.67
N ILE A 87 -18.51 -16.69 -3.42
CA ILE A 87 -19.70 -16.10 -2.76
C ILE A 87 -21.00 -16.49 -3.46
N PRO A 88 -21.14 -16.43 -4.80
CA PRO A 88 -22.40 -16.79 -5.45
C PRO A 88 -22.82 -18.25 -5.21
N ALA A 89 -21.87 -19.18 -5.24
CA ALA A 89 -22.14 -20.60 -5.00
C ALA A 89 -22.43 -20.87 -3.52
N LEU A 90 -21.65 -20.26 -2.62
CA LEU A 90 -21.88 -20.33 -1.17
C LEU A 90 -23.25 -19.76 -0.77
N ALA A 91 -23.72 -18.71 -1.44
CA ALA A 91 -25.01 -18.07 -1.18
C ALA A 91 -26.19 -18.88 -1.71
N SER A 92 -26.08 -19.40 -2.93
CA SER A 92 -27.20 -20.01 -3.65
C SER A 92 -27.45 -21.49 -3.29
N ASP A 93 -26.41 -22.22 -2.87
CA ASP A 93 -26.51 -23.65 -2.56
C ASP A 93 -25.90 -23.99 -1.19
N PRO A 94 -26.73 -24.31 -0.17
CA PRO A 94 -26.24 -24.78 1.13
C PRO A 94 -25.38 -26.06 1.05
N ASN A 95 -25.60 -26.94 0.06
CA ASN A 95 -24.77 -28.13 -0.12
C ASN A 95 -23.38 -27.77 -0.62
N PHE A 96 -23.26 -26.76 -1.47
CA PHE A 96 -21.96 -26.21 -1.85
C PHE A 96 -21.20 -25.71 -0.62
N ALA A 97 -21.84 -24.95 0.27
CA ALA A 97 -21.21 -24.49 1.52
C ALA A 97 -20.79 -25.66 2.43
N LYS A 98 -21.63 -26.70 2.54
CA LYS A 98 -21.29 -27.93 3.28
C LYS A 98 -20.07 -28.64 2.68
N ASN A 99 -20.02 -28.76 1.36
CA ASN A 99 -18.89 -29.37 0.65
C ASN A 99 -17.62 -28.53 0.79
N TRP A 100 -17.73 -27.22 0.72
CA TRP A 100 -16.61 -26.30 0.95
C TRP A 100 -16.02 -26.48 2.36
N VAL A 101 -16.86 -26.54 3.41
CA VAL A 101 -16.40 -26.79 4.80
C VAL A 101 -15.80 -28.20 4.95
N ASN A 102 -16.42 -29.22 4.38
CA ASN A 102 -15.92 -30.61 4.43
C ASN A 102 -14.60 -30.80 3.67
N THR A 103 -14.31 -29.94 2.70
CA THR A 103 -13.08 -29.99 1.90
C THR A 103 -11.96 -29.17 2.54
N ASN A 104 -12.28 -27.97 3.02
CA ASN A 104 -11.30 -26.96 3.41
C ASN A 104 -11.06 -26.86 4.92
N VAL A 105 -11.95 -27.41 5.76
CA VAL A 105 -11.90 -27.25 7.23
C VAL A 105 -11.81 -28.59 7.94
N VAL A 106 -12.81 -29.45 7.74
CA VAL A 106 -12.96 -30.72 8.48
C VAL A 106 -11.71 -31.62 8.42
N PRO A 107 -11.00 -31.76 7.27
CA PRO A 107 -9.84 -32.65 7.20
C PRO A 107 -8.63 -32.17 8.02
N PHE A 108 -8.61 -30.90 8.42
CA PHE A 108 -7.45 -30.27 9.05
C PHE A 108 -7.67 -29.97 10.54
N TYR A 109 -8.92 -29.77 10.96
CA TYR A 109 -9.28 -29.46 12.34
C TYR A 109 -9.42 -30.76 13.18
N PRO A 110 -8.95 -30.83 14.44
CA PRO A 110 -8.35 -29.74 15.24
C PRO A 110 -6.83 -29.62 15.14
N ALA A 111 -6.15 -30.50 14.41
CA ALA A 111 -4.69 -30.49 14.34
C ALA A 111 -4.16 -29.13 13.87
N SER A 112 -4.81 -28.56 12.85
CA SER A 112 -4.62 -27.17 12.43
C SER A 112 -5.67 -26.30 13.11
N LYS A 113 -5.23 -25.31 13.90
CA LYS A 113 -6.10 -24.48 14.74
C LYS A 113 -6.81 -23.41 13.92
N ILE A 114 -7.76 -23.81 13.08
CA ILE A 114 -8.62 -22.88 12.33
C ILE A 114 -9.56 -22.19 13.31
N ILE A 115 -9.52 -20.85 13.36
CA ILE A 115 -10.27 -20.03 14.34
C ILE A 115 -11.35 -19.16 13.70
N LEU A 116 -11.17 -18.78 12.44
CA LEU A 116 -12.06 -17.86 11.73
C LEU A 116 -12.06 -18.20 10.23
N ILE A 117 -13.24 -18.11 9.62
CA ILE A 117 -13.42 -18.14 8.17
C ILE A 117 -13.87 -16.76 7.73
N THR A 118 -13.16 -16.14 6.79
CA THR A 118 -13.58 -14.88 6.18
C THR A 118 -14.18 -15.15 4.80
N VAL A 119 -15.49 -14.93 4.64
CA VAL A 119 -16.17 -15.05 3.36
C VAL A 119 -16.01 -13.74 2.59
N GLY A 120 -15.15 -13.76 1.58
CA GLY A 120 -14.80 -12.59 0.80
C GLY A 120 -13.84 -11.62 1.49
N ASN A 121 -13.27 -10.75 0.66
CA ASN A 121 -12.35 -9.68 1.03
C ASN A 121 -12.78 -8.38 0.34
N GLU A 122 -13.10 -7.37 1.14
CA GLU A 122 -13.49 -6.01 0.73
C GLU A 122 -14.71 -5.93 -0.21
N VAL A 123 -15.59 -6.93 -0.14
CA VAL A 123 -16.77 -7.09 -1.01
C VAL A 123 -17.72 -5.90 -0.93
N MET A 124 -17.93 -5.35 0.28
CA MET A 124 -18.85 -4.23 0.54
C MET A 124 -18.48 -2.94 -0.21
N THR A 125 -17.23 -2.81 -0.64
CA THR A 125 -16.72 -1.66 -1.40
C THR A 125 -16.35 -2.04 -2.82
N SER A 126 -16.74 -3.23 -3.27
CA SER A 126 -16.62 -3.65 -4.67
C SER A 126 -17.69 -2.96 -5.52
N ASN A 127 -17.43 -2.84 -6.82
CA ASN A 127 -18.41 -2.34 -7.79
C ASN A 127 -19.43 -3.43 -8.21
N ASP A 128 -19.43 -4.60 -7.57
CA ASP A 128 -20.32 -5.72 -7.89
C ASP A 128 -21.46 -5.83 -6.85
N GLN A 129 -22.61 -5.26 -7.20
CA GLN A 129 -23.79 -5.27 -6.34
C GLN A 129 -24.33 -6.69 -6.11
N ASN A 130 -24.11 -7.63 -7.03
CA ASN A 130 -24.53 -9.02 -6.83
C ASN A 130 -23.71 -9.68 -5.74
N LEU A 131 -22.39 -9.47 -5.74
CA LEU A 131 -21.53 -9.98 -4.66
C LEU A 131 -21.91 -9.38 -3.30
N VAL A 132 -22.22 -8.08 -3.24
CA VAL A 132 -22.66 -7.42 -2.00
C VAL A 132 -23.95 -8.02 -1.46
N THR A 133 -24.94 -8.25 -2.32
CA THR A 133 -26.26 -8.79 -1.90
C THR A 133 -26.20 -10.28 -1.52
N GLN A 134 -25.26 -11.03 -2.08
CA GLN A 134 -25.07 -12.46 -1.80
C GLN A 134 -24.18 -12.75 -0.59
N LEU A 135 -23.46 -11.73 -0.08
CA LEU A 135 -22.49 -11.89 1.00
C LEU A 135 -23.09 -12.46 2.28
N VAL A 136 -24.18 -11.88 2.78
CA VAL A 136 -24.81 -12.32 4.04
C VAL A 136 -25.42 -13.72 3.91
N PRO A 137 -26.15 -14.07 2.84
CA PRO A 137 -26.54 -15.46 2.58
C PRO A 137 -25.38 -16.45 2.57
N ALA A 138 -24.26 -16.12 1.91
CA ALA A 138 -23.07 -16.98 1.88
C ALA A 138 -22.49 -17.21 3.29
N ILE A 139 -22.34 -16.15 4.09
CA ILE A 139 -21.86 -16.21 5.47
C ILE A 139 -22.76 -17.12 6.32
N LYS A 140 -24.09 -16.97 6.21
CA LYS A 140 -25.07 -17.80 6.92
C LYS A 140 -24.97 -19.27 6.51
N ASN A 141 -24.82 -19.57 5.23
CA ASN A 141 -24.67 -20.95 4.75
C ASN A 141 -23.37 -21.60 5.24
N VAL A 142 -22.26 -20.86 5.26
CA VAL A 142 -20.98 -21.36 5.82
C VAL A 142 -21.11 -21.61 7.33
N GLN A 143 -21.80 -20.74 8.08
CA GLN A 143 -22.08 -20.95 9.50
C GLN A 143 -22.90 -22.22 9.71
N ASN A 144 -23.99 -22.40 8.96
CA ASN A 144 -24.84 -23.59 9.05
C ASN A 144 -24.08 -24.88 8.70
N ALA A 145 -23.15 -24.82 7.76
CA ALA A 145 -22.27 -25.94 7.41
C ALA A 145 -21.30 -26.28 8.56
N LEU A 146 -20.74 -25.28 9.25
CA LEU A 146 -19.92 -25.51 10.46
C LEU A 146 -20.74 -26.09 11.60
N ASP A 147 -21.96 -25.60 11.81
CA ASP A 147 -22.88 -26.11 12.84
C ASP A 147 -23.21 -27.59 12.56
N SER A 148 -23.50 -27.92 11.30
CA SER A 148 -23.73 -29.31 10.84
C SER A 148 -22.50 -30.22 11.04
N ALA A 149 -21.29 -29.66 11.01
CA ALA A 149 -20.05 -30.36 11.28
C ALA A 149 -19.65 -30.37 12.78
N SER A 150 -20.51 -29.85 13.68
CA SER A 150 -20.20 -29.69 15.12
C SER A 150 -18.97 -28.81 15.40
N LEU A 151 -18.69 -27.89 14.47
CA LEU A 151 -17.65 -26.85 14.55
C LEU A 151 -18.23 -25.46 14.83
N GLY A 152 -19.56 -25.34 14.80
CA GLY A 152 -20.31 -24.17 15.27
C GLY A 152 -19.84 -23.68 16.64
N GLY A 153 -19.63 -22.37 16.77
CA GLY A 153 -19.12 -21.75 18.00
C GLY A 153 -17.61 -21.92 18.24
N LYS A 154 -16.98 -22.98 17.71
CA LYS A 154 -15.52 -23.21 17.77
C LYS A 154 -14.77 -22.43 16.70
N ILE A 155 -15.33 -22.39 15.50
CA ILE A 155 -14.83 -21.61 14.36
C ILE A 155 -15.87 -20.53 14.07
N LYS A 156 -15.43 -19.27 14.01
CA LYS A 156 -16.30 -18.14 13.68
C LYS A 156 -16.32 -17.91 12.16
N VAL A 157 -17.35 -17.23 11.67
CA VAL A 157 -17.46 -16.82 10.25
C VAL A 157 -17.66 -15.31 10.20
N SER A 158 -16.89 -14.60 9.38
CA SER A 158 -17.04 -13.17 9.17
C SER A 158 -16.72 -12.81 7.72
N THR A 159 -16.56 -11.53 7.42
CA THR A 159 -16.07 -10.99 6.14
C THR A 159 -15.13 -9.82 6.42
N VAL A 160 -14.23 -9.52 5.50
CA VAL A 160 -13.24 -8.46 5.66
C VAL A 160 -13.69 -7.21 4.92
N HIS A 161 -13.61 -6.06 5.58
CA HIS A 161 -13.98 -4.76 5.05
C HIS A 161 -12.75 -3.87 4.84
N SER A 162 -12.81 -2.98 3.83
CA SER A 162 -11.91 -1.83 3.74
C SER A 162 -12.45 -0.68 4.59
N MET A 163 -11.62 0.32 4.90
CA MET A 163 -12.08 1.55 5.57
C MET A 163 -13.11 2.35 4.74
N ALA A 164 -13.23 2.10 3.43
CA ALA A 164 -14.17 2.80 2.55
C ALA A 164 -15.65 2.43 2.81
N VAL A 165 -15.93 1.46 3.70
CA VAL A 165 -17.30 1.24 4.20
C VAL A 165 -17.82 2.43 5.03
N LEU A 166 -16.92 3.27 5.55
CA LEU A 166 -17.26 4.46 6.31
C LEU A 166 -17.47 5.66 5.39
N ARG A 167 -18.58 6.38 5.58
CA ARG A 167 -18.82 7.68 4.92
C ARG A 167 -18.13 8.81 5.65
N GLN A 168 -18.05 8.72 6.98
CA GLN A 168 -17.36 9.67 7.83
C GLN A 168 -16.56 8.90 8.86
N SER A 169 -15.36 9.38 9.15
CA SER A 169 -14.43 8.81 10.13
C SER A 169 -13.58 9.87 10.84
N GLU A 170 -13.72 11.16 10.47
CA GLU A 170 -12.99 12.28 11.08
C GLU A 170 -13.98 13.40 11.48
N PRO A 171 -14.06 13.77 12.78
CA PRO A 171 -13.35 13.14 13.90
C PRO A 171 -13.86 11.70 14.15
N PRO A 172 -13.12 10.82 14.85
CA PRO A 172 -13.50 9.43 15.08
C PRO A 172 -14.92 9.23 15.65
N SER A 173 -15.35 10.08 16.58
CA SER A 173 -16.72 10.07 17.12
C SER A 173 -17.85 10.26 16.09
N SER A 174 -17.52 10.82 14.92
CA SER A 174 -18.47 11.01 13.82
C SER A 174 -18.63 9.77 12.93
N GLY A 175 -17.88 8.71 13.24
CA GLY A 175 -17.83 7.44 12.51
C GLY A 175 -19.22 6.93 12.13
N ARG A 176 -19.46 6.73 10.83
CA ARG A 176 -20.71 6.14 10.31
C ARG A 176 -20.51 5.44 8.97
N PHE A 177 -21.24 4.36 8.77
CA PHE A 177 -21.26 3.64 7.50
C PHE A 177 -21.89 4.46 6.37
N HIS A 178 -21.65 4.07 5.12
CA HIS A 178 -22.28 4.71 3.98
C HIS A 178 -23.78 4.41 3.94
N PRO A 179 -24.68 5.41 3.79
CA PRO A 179 -26.12 5.17 3.84
C PRO A 179 -26.61 4.13 2.80
N GLY A 180 -25.94 4.07 1.65
CA GLY A 180 -26.23 3.10 0.58
C GLY A 180 -25.96 1.64 0.95
N MET A 181 -25.24 1.36 2.04
CA MET A 181 -24.95 -0.01 2.51
C MET A 181 -25.58 -0.34 3.86
N ASP A 182 -26.37 0.56 4.45
CA ASP A 182 -26.91 0.40 5.81
C ASP A 182 -27.73 -0.88 5.99
N SER A 183 -28.54 -1.27 4.99
CA SER A 183 -29.39 -2.46 5.08
C SER A 183 -28.56 -3.74 5.20
N VAL A 184 -27.60 -3.94 4.28
CA VAL A 184 -26.72 -5.11 4.26
C VAL A 184 -25.80 -5.09 5.48
N MET A 185 -25.28 -3.92 5.84
CA MET A 185 -24.43 -3.78 7.03
C MET A 185 -25.18 -4.13 8.32
N LYS A 186 -26.43 -3.67 8.51
CA LYS A 186 -27.23 -4.05 9.69
C LYS A 186 -27.49 -5.56 9.74
N GLU A 187 -27.76 -6.19 8.60
CA GLU A 187 -27.98 -7.64 8.55
C GLU A 187 -26.70 -8.42 8.93
N LEU A 188 -25.56 -8.00 8.36
CA LEU A 188 -24.25 -8.55 8.68
C LEU A 188 -23.93 -8.38 10.17
N LEU A 189 -24.05 -7.16 10.71
CA LEU A 189 -23.79 -6.89 12.11
C LEU A 189 -24.75 -7.64 13.05
N GLY A 190 -26.00 -7.84 12.63
CA GLY A 190 -26.95 -8.72 13.30
C GLY A 190 -26.44 -10.15 13.40
N PHE A 191 -25.90 -10.69 12.30
CA PHE A 191 -25.26 -12.00 12.28
C PHE A 191 -24.01 -12.05 13.17
N ASN A 192 -23.11 -11.07 13.08
CA ASN A 192 -21.92 -10.98 13.91
C ASN A 192 -22.25 -11.00 15.40
N ASN A 193 -23.24 -10.19 15.81
CA ASN A 193 -23.69 -10.10 17.19
C ASN A 193 -24.31 -11.43 17.66
N ALA A 194 -25.16 -12.06 16.84
CA ALA A 194 -25.81 -13.32 17.18
C ALA A 194 -24.83 -14.50 17.33
N THR A 195 -23.72 -14.49 16.59
CA THR A 195 -22.73 -15.58 16.57
C THR A 195 -21.49 -15.30 17.42
N GLY A 196 -21.36 -14.09 17.98
CA GLY A 196 -20.13 -13.61 18.62
C GLY A 196 -18.94 -13.58 17.66
N SER A 197 -19.19 -13.28 16.39
CA SER A 197 -18.17 -13.20 15.33
C SER A 197 -17.67 -11.77 15.17
N PRO A 198 -16.36 -11.54 14.95
CA PRO A 198 -15.80 -10.19 14.91
C PRO A 198 -16.13 -9.46 13.60
N PHE A 199 -16.20 -8.14 13.66
CA PHE A 199 -16.14 -7.26 12.49
C PHE A 199 -14.67 -7.11 12.05
N ALA A 200 -14.32 -7.67 10.89
CA ALA A 200 -12.94 -7.65 10.38
C ALA A 200 -12.73 -6.50 9.41
N ILE A 201 -11.70 -5.68 9.62
CA ILE A 201 -11.47 -4.41 8.91
C ILE A 201 -9.99 -4.22 8.56
N ASN A 202 -9.72 -3.51 7.47
CA ASN A 202 -8.38 -3.19 6.96
C ASN A 202 -8.04 -1.69 7.14
N PRO A 203 -7.67 -1.23 8.35
CA PRO A 203 -7.22 0.13 8.61
C PRO A 203 -5.76 0.31 8.17
N TYR A 204 -5.52 1.11 7.15
CA TYR A 204 -4.18 1.46 6.67
C TYR A 204 -3.88 2.95 6.89
N PRO A 205 -3.15 3.32 7.96
CA PRO A 205 -2.59 4.66 8.14
C PRO A 205 -1.70 5.11 6.98
N TYR A 206 -1.06 4.18 6.27
CA TYR A 206 -0.28 4.45 5.05
C TYR A 206 -1.12 5.21 4.00
N PHE A 207 -2.30 4.69 3.62
CA PHE A 207 -3.14 5.35 2.62
C PHE A 207 -3.73 6.69 3.11
N ALA A 208 -3.88 6.86 4.41
CA ALA A 208 -4.26 8.15 4.98
C ALA A 208 -3.12 9.19 4.82
N TYR A 209 -1.87 8.77 5.00
CA TYR A 209 -0.69 9.62 4.77
C TYR A 209 -0.48 9.94 3.28
N THR A 210 -0.70 8.99 2.36
CA THR A 210 -0.60 9.28 0.92
C THR A 210 -1.60 10.35 0.48
N SER A 211 -2.74 10.45 1.17
CA SER A 211 -3.78 11.47 0.93
C SER A 211 -3.45 12.83 1.56
N ASP A 212 -2.62 12.86 2.61
CA ASP A 212 -2.20 14.05 3.35
C ASP A 212 -0.74 13.90 3.81
N SER A 213 0.19 14.28 2.92
CA SER A 213 1.62 13.99 3.05
C SER A 213 2.39 14.98 3.93
N ARG A 214 1.71 15.68 4.84
CA ARG A 214 2.36 16.63 5.75
C ARG A 214 3.16 15.90 6.85
N PRO A 215 4.31 16.43 7.32
CA PRO A 215 5.13 15.79 8.34
C PRO A 215 4.38 15.46 9.64
N GLU A 216 3.45 16.31 10.07
CA GLU A 216 2.62 16.06 11.26
C GLU A 216 1.68 14.86 11.07
N THR A 217 1.20 14.63 9.84
CA THR A 217 0.38 13.46 9.50
C THR A 217 1.23 12.21 9.44
N LEU A 218 2.46 12.29 8.93
CA LEU A 218 3.41 11.18 8.98
C LEU A 218 3.67 10.75 10.43
N ALA A 219 4.03 11.69 11.32
CA ALA A 219 4.28 11.40 12.71
C ALA A 219 3.06 10.76 13.41
N PHE A 220 1.87 11.27 13.10
CA PHE A 220 0.60 10.72 13.58
C PHE A 220 0.32 9.30 13.05
N CYS A 221 0.65 9.00 11.79
CA CYS A 221 0.50 7.65 11.22
C CYS A 221 1.55 6.66 11.74
N LEU A 222 2.76 7.12 12.06
CA LEU A 222 3.88 6.30 12.53
C LEU A 222 3.94 6.14 14.05
N PHE A 223 2.91 6.58 14.80
CA PHE A 223 2.90 6.60 16.27
C PHE A 223 4.05 7.42 16.92
N GLN A 224 4.67 8.30 16.15
CA GLN A 224 5.76 9.16 16.61
C GLN A 224 5.22 10.33 17.46
N PRO A 225 6.09 11.02 18.23
CA PRO A 225 5.68 12.19 19.01
C PRO A 225 4.99 13.24 18.14
N ASN A 226 3.77 13.65 18.51
CA ASN A 226 2.99 14.65 17.80
C ASN A 226 2.00 15.34 18.76
N SER A 227 1.35 16.41 18.30
CA SER A 227 0.40 17.20 19.10
C SER A 227 -0.95 16.50 19.35
N GLY A 228 -1.21 15.39 18.66
CA GLY A 228 -2.46 14.66 18.65
C GLY A 228 -3.60 15.42 17.97
N ARG A 229 -4.58 14.68 17.46
CA ARG A 229 -5.81 15.22 16.87
C ARG A 229 -6.93 15.23 17.91
N PHE A 230 -7.56 16.38 18.08
CA PHE A 230 -8.62 16.57 19.06
C PHE A 230 -9.99 16.27 18.44
N ASP A 231 -10.74 15.38 19.08
CA ASP A 231 -12.13 15.09 18.76
C ASP A 231 -13.06 16.00 19.59
N PRO A 232 -13.73 16.98 18.97
CA PRO A 232 -14.55 17.96 19.68
C PRO A 232 -15.82 17.37 20.30
N ASN A 233 -16.30 16.22 19.81
CA ASN A 233 -17.56 15.65 20.31
C ASN A 233 -17.34 14.81 21.58
N THR A 234 -16.16 14.20 21.72
CA THR A 234 -15.83 13.31 22.86
C THR A 234 -14.81 13.91 23.82
N ASN A 235 -14.15 15.01 23.44
CA ASN A 235 -13.00 15.58 24.13
C ASN A 235 -11.79 14.63 24.21
N ILE A 236 -11.74 13.60 23.36
CA ILE A 236 -10.61 12.69 23.26
C ILE A 236 -9.54 13.31 22.36
N ARG A 237 -8.27 13.16 22.76
CA ARG A 237 -7.13 13.50 21.91
C ARG A 237 -6.46 12.22 21.44
N TYR A 238 -6.62 11.90 20.17
CA TYR A 238 -5.95 10.78 19.53
C TYR A 238 -4.50 11.14 19.26
N THR A 239 -3.57 10.24 19.56
CA THR A 239 -2.12 10.48 19.36
C THR A 239 -1.53 9.66 18.23
N ASN A 240 -2.32 8.77 17.62
CA ASN A 240 -1.94 8.04 16.43
C ASN A 240 -3.16 7.77 15.53
N MET A 241 -2.91 7.54 14.23
CA MET A 241 -3.94 7.30 13.21
C MET A 241 -4.64 5.95 13.38
N PHE A 242 -3.94 4.92 13.84
CA PHE A 242 -4.51 3.58 13.99
C PHE A 242 -5.66 3.57 15.00
N ASP A 243 -5.46 4.15 16.18
CA ASP A 243 -6.50 4.31 17.20
C ASP A 243 -7.68 5.15 16.67
N ALA A 244 -7.40 6.23 15.95
CA ALA A 244 -8.42 7.10 15.37
C ALA A 244 -9.28 6.35 14.34
N GLN A 245 -8.66 5.56 13.45
CA GLN A 245 -9.37 4.75 12.46
C GLN A 245 -10.24 3.68 13.13
N LEU A 246 -9.70 2.97 14.13
CA LEU A 246 -10.43 1.94 14.86
C LEU A 246 -11.59 2.51 15.68
N ASP A 247 -11.41 3.67 16.30
CA ASP A 247 -12.48 4.32 17.05
C ASP A 247 -13.53 4.98 16.14
N GLY A 248 -13.15 5.33 14.90
CA GLY A 248 -14.07 5.65 13.82
C GLY A 248 -14.98 4.46 13.49
N VAL A 249 -14.41 3.25 13.36
CA VAL A 249 -15.18 2.01 13.15
C VAL A 249 -16.05 1.71 14.37
N ARG A 250 -15.51 1.79 15.59
CA ARG A 250 -16.29 1.59 16.83
C ARG A 250 -17.47 2.54 16.92
N SER A 251 -17.28 3.81 16.57
CA SER A 251 -18.36 4.80 16.55
C SER A 251 -19.43 4.46 15.52
N ALA A 252 -19.04 3.96 14.33
CA ALA A 252 -19.97 3.50 13.31
C ALA A 252 -20.80 2.29 13.78
N LEU A 253 -20.16 1.29 14.40
CA LEU A 253 -20.85 0.14 15.00
C LEU A 253 -21.85 0.58 16.09
N ASN A 254 -21.41 1.47 16.98
CA ASN A 254 -22.24 2.02 18.05
C ASN A 254 -23.46 2.78 17.51
N SER A 255 -23.28 3.53 16.41
CA SER A 255 -24.36 4.30 15.76
C SER A 255 -25.49 3.41 15.22
N LEU A 256 -25.16 2.16 14.86
CA LEU A 256 -26.12 1.15 14.43
C LEU A 256 -26.63 0.25 15.57
N GLY A 257 -26.18 0.48 16.81
CA GLY A 257 -26.61 -0.27 17.99
C GLY A 257 -25.78 -1.52 18.32
N PHE A 258 -24.69 -1.79 17.60
CA PHE A 258 -23.88 -3.02 17.73
C PHE A 258 -22.63 -2.81 18.59
N LYS A 259 -22.83 -2.48 19.87
CA LYS A 259 -21.74 -2.11 20.79
C LYS A 259 -20.82 -3.28 21.16
N ASP A 260 -21.36 -4.49 21.21
CA ASP A 260 -20.66 -5.69 21.70
C ASP A 260 -19.93 -6.46 20.59
N VAL A 261 -20.11 -6.06 19.32
CA VAL A 261 -19.37 -6.66 18.20
C VAL A 261 -17.89 -6.29 18.32
N GLU A 262 -17.03 -7.30 18.48
CA GLU A 262 -15.57 -7.12 18.54
C GLU A 262 -15.02 -6.70 17.19
N ILE A 263 -13.96 -5.89 17.19
CA ILE A 263 -13.23 -5.50 15.97
C ILE A 263 -11.96 -6.35 15.88
N VAL A 264 -11.65 -6.83 14.68
CA VAL A 264 -10.39 -7.46 14.33
C VAL A 264 -9.77 -6.71 13.16
N VAL A 265 -8.48 -6.39 13.24
CA VAL A 265 -7.73 -5.80 12.14
C VAL A 265 -7.22 -6.91 11.23
N ALA A 266 -7.89 -7.15 10.11
CA ALA A 266 -7.54 -8.22 9.18
C ALA A 266 -6.30 -7.89 8.34
N GLU A 267 -6.03 -6.61 8.09
CA GLU A 267 -4.82 -6.16 7.42
C GLU A 267 -4.42 -4.75 7.86
N THR A 268 -3.13 -4.57 8.10
CA THR A 268 -2.52 -3.25 8.22
C THR A 268 -1.01 -3.36 8.05
N GLY A 269 -0.37 -2.38 7.45
CA GLY A 269 1.06 -2.43 7.14
C GLY A 269 1.57 -1.17 6.48
N TRP A 270 2.86 -1.16 6.15
CA TRP A 270 3.53 -0.05 5.49
C TRP A 270 4.62 -0.56 4.54
N PRO A 271 4.63 -0.13 3.26
CA PRO A 271 5.59 -0.62 2.28
C PRO A 271 6.98 -0.02 2.50
N TYR A 272 8.04 -0.83 2.42
CA TYR A 272 9.41 -0.36 2.65
C TYR A 272 10.10 0.20 1.39
N LYS A 273 9.49 0.00 0.23
CA LYS A 273 9.96 0.47 -1.08
C LYS A 273 8.75 0.79 -1.96
N GLY A 274 8.88 1.75 -2.87
CA GLY A 274 7.86 2.09 -3.86
C GLY A 274 8.48 2.72 -5.11
N ASP A 275 7.65 3.12 -6.05
CA ASP A 275 8.04 3.89 -7.22
C ASP A 275 8.47 5.32 -6.82
N SER A 276 9.22 6.00 -7.68
CA SER A 276 9.77 7.34 -7.36
C SER A 276 8.71 8.43 -7.13
N ASN A 277 7.49 8.20 -7.60
CA ASN A 277 6.32 9.07 -7.41
C ASN A 277 5.48 8.70 -6.18
N GLU A 278 5.78 7.60 -5.48
CA GLU A 278 5.07 7.19 -4.27
C GLU A 278 5.63 7.89 -3.04
N VAL A 279 4.76 8.56 -2.28
CA VAL A 279 5.14 9.26 -1.05
C VAL A 279 4.89 8.37 0.15
N GLY A 280 5.92 8.16 0.97
CA GLY A 280 5.80 7.38 2.21
C GLY A 280 6.51 6.02 2.20
N PRO A 281 6.59 5.26 1.10
CA PRO A 281 7.37 4.02 1.11
C PRO A 281 8.84 4.27 1.42
N SER A 282 9.33 3.71 2.52
CA SER A 282 10.74 3.72 2.89
C SER A 282 11.01 2.67 3.97
N LEU A 283 12.26 2.19 4.03
CA LEU A 283 12.67 1.24 5.07
C LEU A 283 12.46 1.80 6.48
N GLU A 284 12.74 3.09 6.66
CA GLU A 284 12.58 3.79 7.93
C GLU A 284 11.11 3.87 8.36
N ASN A 285 10.22 4.28 7.46
CA ASN A 285 8.80 4.40 7.75
C ASN A 285 8.15 3.03 7.98
N ALA A 286 8.51 2.02 7.19
CA ALA A 286 7.98 0.67 7.37
C ALA A 286 8.42 0.05 8.70
N LYS A 287 9.70 0.23 9.07
CA LYS A 287 10.23 -0.18 10.37
C LYS A 287 9.54 0.57 11.52
N ALA A 288 9.39 1.89 11.40
CA ALA A 288 8.73 2.70 12.41
C ALA A 288 7.27 2.31 12.61
N TYR A 289 6.51 2.17 11.52
CA TYR A 289 5.09 1.81 11.56
C TYR A 289 4.87 0.44 12.20
N ASN A 290 5.47 -0.62 11.64
CA ASN A 290 5.26 -1.99 12.09
C ASN A 290 5.82 -2.20 13.51
N GLY A 291 7.00 -1.64 13.81
CA GLY A 291 7.59 -1.71 15.15
C GLY A 291 6.75 -1.00 16.21
N ASN A 292 6.29 0.22 15.94
CA ASN A 292 5.48 0.97 16.90
C ASN A 292 4.07 0.40 17.06
N LEU A 293 3.47 -0.14 16.00
CA LEU A 293 2.20 -0.86 16.08
C LEU A 293 2.35 -2.10 16.98
N ILE A 294 3.41 -2.90 16.80
CA ILE A 294 3.68 -4.06 17.67
C ILE A 294 3.85 -3.62 19.13
N ALA A 295 4.59 -2.53 19.40
CA ALA A 295 4.74 -1.96 20.74
C ALA A 295 3.39 -1.51 21.33
N HIS A 296 2.55 -0.85 20.53
CA HIS A 296 1.20 -0.45 20.90
C HIS A 296 0.34 -1.65 21.29
N LEU A 297 0.31 -2.69 20.47
CA LEU A 297 -0.43 -3.92 20.76
C LEU A 297 0.11 -4.62 22.03
N ARG A 298 1.44 -4.65 22.21
CA ARG A 298 2.10 -5.22 23.41
C ARG A 298 1.71 -4.53 24.70
N SER A 299 1.46 -3.23 24.64
CA SER A 299 1.10 -2.43 25.80
C SER A 299 -0.28 -2.77 26.38
N LYS A 300 -1.16 -3.42 25.61
CA LYS A 300 -2.56 -3.76 25.98
C LYS A 300 -3.43 -2.56 26.39
N VAL A 301 -3.00 -1.34 26.05
CA VAL A 301 -3.75 -0.12 26.34
C VAL A 301 -5.08 -0.07 25.56
N GLY A 302 -5.13 -0.70 24.39
CA GLY A 302 -6.27 -0.62 23.48
C GLY A 302 -6.39 0.77 22.85
N THR A 303 -7.57 1.08 22.32
CA THR A 303 -7.89 2.41 21.78
C THR A 303 -8.64 3.24 22.83
N PRO A 304 -8.76 4.57 22.67
CA PRO A 304 -9.56 5.40 23.58
C PRO A 304 -11.01 4.92 23.82
N LEU A 305 -11.72 4.41 22.80
CA LEU A 305 -13.07 3.85 22.95
C LEU A 305 -13.09 2.34 23.26
N MET A 306 -11.97 1.64 23.14
CA MET A 306 -11.83 0.22 23.48
C MET A 306 -10.61 -0.02 24.39
N PRO A 307 -10.58 0.55 25.62
CA PRO A 307 -9.41 0.51 26.47
C PRO A 307 -9.19 -0.85 27.15
N GLY A 308 -7.94 -1.15 27.50
CA GLY A 308 -7.56 -2.27 28.37
C GLY A 308 -7.49 -3.64 27.69
N LYS A 309 -7.70 -3.71 26.37
CA LYS A 309 -7.56 -4.93 25.56
C LYS A 309 -6.87 -4.59 24.24
N SER A 310 -5.87 -5.38 23.84
CA SER A 310 -5.29 -5.28 22.50
C SER A 310 -6.28 -5.76 21.45
N VAL A 311 -6.34 -5.06 20.32
CA VAL A 311 -7.12 -5.49 19.16
C VAL A 311 -6.32 -6.54 18.40
N ASP A 312 -6.93 -7.68 18.10
CA ASP A 312 -6.33 -8.71 17.26
C ASP A 312 -5.97 -8.10 15.90
N THR A 313 -4.69 -8.16 15.54
CA THR A 313 -4.15 -7.40 14.41
C THR A 313 -3.24 -8.26 13.55
N TYR A 314 -3.54 -8.31 12.25
CA TYR A 314 -2.79 -9.07 11.27
C TYR A 314 -1.93 -8.12 10.42
N LEU A 315 -0.62 -8.19 10.62
CA LEU A 315 0.35 -7.38 9.87
C LEU A 315 0.35 -7.81 8.40
N PHE A 316 0.29 -6.85 7.49
CA PHE A 316 0.40 -7.03 6.05
C PHE A 316 1.82 -6.62 5.61
N ALA A 317 2.69 -7.55 5.19
CA ALA A 317 2.49 -9.02 5.07
C ALA A 317 3.74 -9.83 5.49
N LEU A 318 3.61 -11.15 5.51
CA LEU A 318 4.70 -12.04 5.92
C LEU A 318 5.90 -11.98 4.97
N TYR A 319 5.64 -12.01 3.67
CA TYR A 319 6.63 -11.94 2.60
C TYR A 319 6.26 -10.85 1.60
N ASP A 320 7.23 -10.42 0.81
CA ASP A 320 6.95 -9.66 -0.41
C ASP A 320 6.25 -10.57 -1.43
N GLU A 321 5.23 -10.03 -2.08
CA GLU A 321 4.45 -10.73 -3.09
C GLU A 321 4.82 -10.17 -4.48
N ASP A 322 5.87 -10.73 -5.11
CA ASP A 322 6.51 -10.16 -6.30
C ASP A 322 5.65 -10.16 -7.57
N LEU A 323 4.58 -10.95 -7.60
CA LEU A 323 3.61 -10.99 -8.69
C LEU A 323 2.40 -10.07 -8.47
N LYS A 324 2.35 -9.29 -7.37
CA LYS A 324 1.24 -8.35 -7.14
C LYS A 324 1.20 -7.26 -8.23
N PRO A 325 0.02 -7.05 -8.86
CA PRO A 325 -0.16 -5.96 -9.81
C PRO A 325 -0.20 -4.60 -9.09
N GLY A 326 -0.11 -3.52 -9.86
CA GLY A 326 -0.16 -2.16 -9.32
C GLY A 326 1.20 -1.55 -9.02
N PRO A 327 1.25 -0.48 -8.20
CA PRO A 327 2.47 0.24 -7.87
C PRO A 327 3.56 -0.65 -7.27
N ALA A 328 4.82 -0.23 -7.32
CA ALA A 328 5.92 -1.00 -6.73
C ALA A 328 5.79 -1.20 -5.22
N SER A 329 5.09 -0.32 -4.51
CA SER A 329 4.80 -0.53 -3.09
C SER A 329 4.03 -1.81 -2.77
N GLU A 330 3.13 -2.26 -3.66
CA GLU A 330 2.35 -3.49 -3.46
C GLU A 330 3.25 -4.74 -3.32
N ARG A 331 4.47 -4.70 -3.87
CA ARG A 331 5.45 -5.79 -3.87
C ARG A 331 6.50 -5.66 -2.76
N ALA A 332 6.30 -4.75 -1.79
CA ALA A 332 7.31 -4.37 -0.80
C ALA A 332 6.75 -4.23 0.62
N PHE A 333 5.78 -5.06 1.02
CA PHE A 333 5.18 -5.08 2.35
C PHE A 333 5.77 -6.15 3.29
N GLY A 334 6.64 -7.02 2.78
CA GLY A 334 7.14 -8.21 3.49
C GLY A 334 7.97 -7.90 4.72
N LEU A 335 7.58 -8.47 5.86
CA LEU A 335 8.37 -8.47 7.10
C LEU A 335 9.59 -9.40 7.00
N PHE A 336 9.49 -10.45 6.19
CA PHE A 336 10.55 -11.41 5.92
C PHE A 336 10.78 -11.54 4.41
N LYS A 337 12.01 -11.89 4.06
CA LYS A 337 12.39 -12.25 2.70
C LYS A 337 12.12 -13.73 2.45
N PRO A 338 12.09 -14.17 1.18
CA PRO A 338 11.91 -15.58 0.85
C PRO A 338 13.01 -16.51 1.41
N ASP A 339 14.20 -15.98 1.74
CA ASP A 339 15.28 -16.70 2.42
C ASP A 339 15.09 -16.82 3.95
N LEU A 340 13.92 -16.42 4.47
CA LEU A 340 13.52 -16.42 5.89
C LEU A 340 14.25 -15.38 6.76
N SER A 341 15.11 -14.54 6.19
CA SER A 341 15.69 -13.41 6.92
C SER A 341 14.68 -12.27 7.09
N MET A 342 14.80 -11.51 8.17
CA MET A 342 13.97 -10.31 8.38
C MET A 342 14.33 -9.23 7.35
N THR A 343 13.33 -8.60 6.74
CA THR A 343 13.55 -7.42 5.89
C THR A 343 14.08 -6.24 6.73
N TYR A 344 13.50 -6.08 7.91
CA TYR A 344 13.90 -5.13 8.96
C TYR A 344 13.41 -5.66 10.31
N ASP A 345 14.16 -5.37 11.38
CA ASP A 345 13.80 -5.82 12.73
C ASP A 345 12.71 -4.92 13.35
N VAL A 346 11.58 -5.53 13.68
CA VAL A 346 10.41 -4.93 14.35
C VAL A 346 10.14 -5.58 15.71
N GLY A 347 11.11 -6.32 16.25
CA GLY A 347 11.04 -6.94 17.56
C GLY A 347 10.12 -8.15 17.63
N LEU A 348 9.96 -8.91 16.55
CA LEU A 348 9.11 -10.12 16.50
C LEU A 348 9.83 -11.40 16.97
N SER A 349 11.16 -11.43 17.00
CA SER A 349 11.91 -12.60 17.46
C SER A 349 11.61 -12.91 18.93
N LYS A 350 11.30 -14.17 19.25
CA LYS A 350 11.29 -14.64 20.64
C LYS A 350 12.75 -14.68 21.10
N SER A 351 13.12 -13.88 22.09
CA SER A 351 14.41 -14.05 22.76
C SER A 351 14.47 -15.47 23.34
N THR A 352 15.41 -16.29 22.87
CA THR A 352 15.68 -17.61 23.44
C THR A 352 16.17 -17.44 24.87
N ASN A 353 15.31 -17.81 25.83
CA ASN A 353 15.57 -18.09 27.24
C ASN A 353 16.73 -17.31 27.92
N GLN A 354 16.36 -16.33 28.74
CA GLN A 354 16.95 -16.25 30.08
C GLN A 354 16.75 -17.62 30.75
N ALA A 355 17.85 -18.36 30.89
CA ALA A 355 17.90 -19.49 31.80
C ALA A 355 17.57 -19.02 33.23
N PRO A 356 16.95 -19.87 34.08
CA PRO A 356 16.71 -19.52 35.47
C PRO A 356 18.05 -19.22 36.16
N PRO A 357 18.15 -18.18 37.02
CA PRO A 357 19.42 -17.81 37.60
C PRO A 357 19.92 -18.94 38.51
N VAL A 358 21.09 -19.47 38.16
CA VAL A 358 21.87 -20.38 38.99
C VAL A 358 22.23 -19.65 40.28
N ALA A 359 21.91 -20.30 41.40
CA ALA A 359 22.19 -19.83 42.74
C ALA A 359 23.70 -19.62 42.98
N SER A 360 24.05 -18.51 43.63
CA SER A 360 25.35 -18.24 44.26
C SER A 360 25.21 -17.08 45.27
N PRO A 361 26.06 -16.99 46.31
CA PRO A 361 25.63 -17.27 47.68
C PRO A 361 25.15 -16.04 48.47
N LYS A 362 24.24 -16.32 49.41
CA LYS A 362 23.76 -15.39 50.45
C LYS A 362 24.90 -14.93 51.35
N THR A 363 25.00 -13.62 51.56
CA THR A 363 25.43 -13.05 52.85
C THR A 363 24.39 -12.04 53.33
N PRO A 364 24.17 -11.93 54.65
CA PRO A 364 22.89 -11.51 55.21
C PRO A 364 22.88 -10.04 55.65
N VAL A 365 21.81 -9.32 55.33
CA VAL A 365 21.47 -8.07 56.04
C VAL A 365 20.03 -8.14 56.52
N ASN A 366 19.87 -7.86 57.81
CA ASN A 366 18.73 -8.14 58.67
C ASN A 366 17.52 -7.20 58.45
N ASN A 367 16.32 -7.82 58.37
CA ASN A 367 15.02 -7.44 58.96
C ASN A 367 14.33 -6.07 58.66
N PRO A 368 13.01 -5.92 58.93
CA PRO A 368 11.91 -6.89 58.97
C PRO A 368 10.63 -6.44 58.19
N SER A 369 9.78 -7.40 57.79
CA SER A 369 8.37 -7.21 57.40
C SER A 369 7.43 -7.52 58.60
N PRO A 370 6.09 -7.43 58.52
CA PRO A 370 5.19 -6.43 57.92
C PRO A 370 4.06 -5.99 58.91
N LYS A 371 3.29 -4.94 58.59
CA LYS A 371 1.94 -4.75 59.18
C LYS A 371 0.90 -4.51 58.09
N THR A 372 -0.25 -5.14 58.32
CA THR A 372 -1.44 -5.40 57.49
C THR A 372 -2.21 -4.15 57.01
N PRO A 373 -3.07 -4.27 55.99
CA PRO A 373 -3.71 -3.15 55.28
C PRO A 373 -5.02 -2.70 55.94
N VAL A 374 -5.29 -1.40 55.89
CA VAL A 374 -6.60 -0.81 56.23
C VAL A 374 -7.25 -0.30 54.96
N ASN A 375 -8.46 -0.79 54.69
CA ASN A 375 -9.37 -0.37 53.63
C ASN A 375 -9.84 1.07 53.83
N ASN A 376 -9.88 1.88 52.76
CA ASN A 376 -10.86 2.94 52.59
C ASN A 376 -11.04 3.31 51.09
N PRO A 377 -12.20 3.88 50.69
CA PRO A 377 -12.69 3.90 49.32
C PRO A 377 -11.94 4.89 48.42
N ALA A 378 -11.87 4.55 47.12
CA ALA A 378 -11.12 5.26 46.10
C ALA A 378 -11.54 6.74 45.91
N PRO A 379 -10.60 7.70 45.94
CA PRO A 379 -10.78 9.02 45.34
C PRO A 379 -10.43 9.01 43.84
N LYS A 380 -11.04 9.93 43.09
CA LYS A 380 -10.89 10.18 41.64
C LYS A 380 -9.41 10.22 41.18
N PRO A 381 -9.10 9.81 39.93
CA PRO A 381 -7.71 9.58 39.50
C PRO A 381 -6.91 10.88 39.37
N GLN A 382 -6.02 11.12 40.33
CA GLN A 382 -4.88 12.03 40.14
C GLN A 382 -3.78 11.28 39.38
N LYS A 383 -3.28 11.86 38.27
CA LYS A 383 -2.18 11.26 37.49
C LYS A 383 -0.91 11.22 38.36
N LYS A 384 -0.50 10.03 38.81
CA LYS A 384 0.77 9.85 39.54
C LYS A 384 1.95 10.09 38.59
N ALA A 385 3.07 10.58 39.14
CA ALA A 385 4.32 10.73 38.40
C ALA A 385 4.86 9.34 38.03
N VAL A 386 5.18 9.14 36.76
CA VAL A 386 5.72 7.90 36.21
C VAL A 386 6.82 8.21 35.21
N TRP A 387 7.81 7.33 35.13
CA TRP A 387 9.00 7.45 34.27
C TRP A 387 9.20 6.19 33.44
N CYS A 388 9.81 6.32 32.27
CA CYS A 388 10.28 5.17 31.51
C CYS A 388 11.72 4.84 31.87
N VAL A 389 12.00 3.59 32.26
CA VAL A 389 13.35 3.15 32.64
C VAL A 389 13.72 1.83 31.97
N PRO A 390 15.01 1.55 31.69
CA PRO A 390 15.45 0.26 31.18
C PRO A 390 15.15 -0.88 32.16
N LYS A 391 14.83 -2.07 31.64
CA LYS A 391 14.72 -3.29 32.45
C LYS A 391 16.10 -3.74 32.91
N ALA A 392 16.17 -4.43 34.05
CA ALA A 392 17.39 -5.08 34.50
C ALA A 392 17.84 -6.17 33.51
N GLY A 393 19.13 -6.25 33.22
CA GLY A 393 19.72 -7.30 32.36
C GLY A 393 19.67 -7.03 30.85
N VAL A 394 19.30 -5.82 30.43
CA VAL A 394 19.41 -5.39 29.02
C VAL A 394 20.89 -5.13 28.68
N SER A 395 21.34 -5.59 27.51
CA SER A 395 22.74 -5.41 27.07
C SER A 395 23.02 -3.97 26.61
N ASP A 396 24.27 -3.52 26.75
CA ASP A 396 24.71 -2.19 26.28
C ASP A 396 24.43 -1.98 24.79
N ALA A 397 24.51 -3.02 23.96
CA ALA A 397 24.18 -2.94 22.54
C ALA A 397 22.71 -2.60 22.29
N GLN A 398 21.80 -3.18 23.08
CA GLN A 398 20.36 -2.88 23.00
C GLN A 398 20.07 -1.48 23.55
N LEU A 399 20.75 -1.06 24.62
CA LEU A 399 20.60 0.29 25.19
C LEU A 399 21.15 1.36 24.24
N GLN A 400 22.25 1.09 23.55
CA GLN A 400 22.77 1.98 22.51
C GLN A 400 21.78 2.12 21.35
N ALA A 401 21.17 1.02 20.90
CA ALA A 401 20.14 1.07 19.86
C ALA A 401 18.92 1.91 20.29
N ASN A 402 18.50 1.82 21.56
CA ASN A 402 17.45 2.68 22.10
C ASN A 402 17.85 4.16 22.11
N LEU A 403 19.09 4.44 22.52
CA LEU A 403 19.63 5.79 22.58
C LEU A 403 19.70 6.43 21.18
N ASP A 404 20.24 5.69 20.21
CA ASP A 404 20.33 6.11 18.81
C ASP A 404 18.94 6.36 18.21
N TYR A 405 17.97 5.50 18.55
CA TYR A 405 16.57 5.69 18.16
C TYR A 405 16.01 7.00 18.71
N VAL A 406 16.13 7.26 20.02
CA VAL A 406 15.58 8.48 20.64
C VAL A 406 16.23 9.73 20.04
N CYS A 407 17.56 9.80 20.03
CA CYS A 407 18.28 11.00 19.63
C CYS A 407 18.23 11.23 18.11
N GLY A 408 18.06 10.17 17.31
CA GLY A 408 17.84 10.26 15.87
C GLY A 408 16.46 10.80 15.47
N HIS A 409 15.45 10.71 16.35
CA HIS A 409 14.06 11.10 16.05
C HIS A 409 13.66 12.48 16.61
N GLY A 410 14.61 13.41 16.70
CA GLY A 410 14.33 14.81 17.04
C GLY A 410 14.06 15.10 18.51
N VAL A 411 14.40 14.17 19.42
CA VAL A 411 14.40 14.41 20.87
C VAL A 411 15.72 15.07 21.29
N ASP A 412 15.64 16.13 22.10
CA ASP A 412 16.82 16.87 22.57
C ASP A 412 17.65 16.07 23.59
N CYS A 413 18.68 15.40 23.09
CA CYS A 413 19.63 14.63 23.90
C CYS A 413 20.82 15.46 24.43
N SER A 414 20.76 16.80 24.44
CA SER A 414 21.87 17.64 24.92
C SER A 414 22.26 17.39 26.37
N ALA A 415 21.30 17.05 27.24
CA ALA A 415 21.54 16.84 28.67
C ALA A 415 22.46 15.64 28.99
N ILE A 416 22.61 14.70 28.05
CA ILE A 416 23.47 13.51 28.19
C ILE A 416 24.76 13.60 27.37
N GLN A 417 25.05 14.74 26.75
CA GLN A 417 26.32 14.98 26.05
C GLN A 417 27.39 15.48 27.03
N PRO A 418 28.69 15.41 26.69
CA PRO A 418 29.76 15.94 27.55
C PRO A 418 29.47 17.37 28.02
N GLY A 419 29.44 17.57 29.35
CA GLY A 419 29.08 18.86 29.98
C GLY A 419 27.58 19.04 30.30
N GLY A 420 26.72 18.09 29.93
CA GLY A 420 25.30 18.07 30.27
C GLY A 420 25.02 17.58 31.69
N ALA A 421 23.89 18.02 32.27
CA ALA A 421 23.51 17.72 33.67
C ALA A 421 23.25 16.22 33.95
N CYS A 422 23.02 15.43 32.90
CA CYS A 422 22.77 13.99 32.95
C CYS A 422 23.86 13.18 32.23
N PHE A 423 25.03 13.77 32.00
CA PHE A 423 26.17 13.07 31.39
C PHE A 423 26.77 12.02 32.34
N GLU A 424 26.84 12.32 33.63
CA GLU A 424 27.38 11.38 34.61
C GLU A 424 26.28 10.48 35.21
N PRO A 425 26.56 9.21 35.54
CA PRO A 425 27.78 8.49 35.17
C PRO A 425 27.86 8.33 33.64
N ASN A 426 29.04 8.45 33.04
CA ASN A 426 29.23 8.28 31.60
C ASN A 426 29.14 6.79 31.18
N THR A 427 27.91 6.28 31.11
CA THR A 427 27.61 4.90 30.72
C THR A 427 26.45 4.87 29.73
N VAL A 428 26.43 3.88 28.84
CA VAL A 428 25.32 3.72 27.88
C VAL A 428 23.98 3.57 28.63
N ALA A 429 23.98 2.88 29.77
CA ALA A 429 22.77 2.63 30.55
C ALA A 429 22.14 3.91 31.15
N SER A 430 22.95 4.81 31.72
CA SER A 430 22.45 6.09 32.28
C SER A 430 21.95 7.03 31.18
N HIS A 431 22.66 7.12 30.06
CA HIS A 431 22.28 7.96 28.92
C HIS A 431 21.00 7.44 28.26
N ALA A 432 20.92 6.13 28.02
CA ALA A 432 19.72 5.49 27.48
C ALA A 432 18.53 5.69 28.42
N ALA A 433 18.70 5.50 29.73
CA ALA A 433 17.61 5.70 30.69
C ALA A 433 17.02 7.12 30.63
N TYR A 434 17.86 8.15 30.56
CA TYR A 434 17.40 9.53 30.46
C TYR A 434 16.71 9.81 29.13
N ALA A 435 17.31 9.40 28.01
CA ALA A 435 16.76 9.58 26.67
C ALA A 435 15.40 8.86 26.52
N MET A 436 15.31 7.61 26.95
CA MET A 436 14.08 6.80 26.91
C MET A 436 12.96 7.45 27.72
N ASN A 437 13.27 7.96 28.92
CA ASN A 437 12.30 8.74 29.69
C ASN A 437 11.90 10.03 28.96
N LEU A 438 12.86 10.77 28.41
CA LEU A 438 12.57 12.02 27.73
C LEU A 438 11.61 11.82 26.56
N LEU A 439 11.83 10.79 25.71
CA LEU A 439 10.90 10.42 24.65
C LEU A 439 9.51 10.09 25.23
N TYR A 440 9.44 9.23 26.26
CA TYR A 440 8.17 8.88 26.88
C TYR A 440 7.39 10.11 27.37
N GLN A 441 8.07 11.08 27.99
CA GLN A 441 7.44 12.30 28.50
C GLN A 441 6.96 13.23 27.38
N THR A 442 7.79 13.46 26.35
CA THR A 442 7.46 14.39 25.25
C THR A 442 6.44 13.80 24.28
N ALA A 443 6.41 12.47 24.14
CA ALA A 443 5.50 11.73 23.27
C ALA A 443 4.14 11.44 23.93
N GLY A 444 3.71 12.26 24.89
CA GLY A 444 2.38 12.16 25.50
C GLY A 444 2.21 11.06 26.56
N ARG A 445 3.29 10.43 27.04
CA ARG A 445 3.29 9.37 28.07
C ARG A 445 2.47 8.13 27.73
N ASN A 446 2.36 7.84 26.44
CA ASN A 446 1.71 6.61 26.01
C ASN A 446 2.57 5.38 26.37
N PRO A 447 1.98 4.27 26.86
CA PRO A 447 2.74 3.11 27.30
C PRO A 447 3.68 2.51 26.24
N TRP A 448 3.30 2.55 24.97
CA TRP A 448 4.11 2.02 23.87
C TRP A 448 5.37 2.85 23.57
N ASN A 449 5.38 4.13 23.96
CA ASN A 449 6.57 4.98 23.91
C ASN A 449 7.60 4.60 25.00
N CYS A 450 7.31 3.55 25.80
CA CYS A 450 8.19 2.94 26.77
C CYS A 450 8.35 1.42 26.56
N ASP A 451 8.13 0.89 25.35
CA ASP A 451 8.41 -0.53 25.06
C ASP A 451 9.88 -0.76 24.69
N PHE A 452 10.42 0.02 23.75
CA PHE A 452 11.79 -0.08 23.23
C PHE A 452 12.20 -1.52 22.89
N ALA A 453 11.44 -2.20 22.04
CA ALA A 453 11.65 -3.62 21.72
C ALA A 453 11.70 -4.49 22.99
N GLN A 454 10.75 -4.25 23.91
CA GLN A 454 10.64 -4.88 25.22
C GLN A 454 11.81 -4.67 26.19
N THR A 455 12.72 -3.73 25.94
CA THR A 455 13.86 -3.46 26.83
C THR A 455 13.55 -2.47 27.95
N ALA A 456 12.36 -1.85 27.94
CA ALA A 456 11.99 -0.78 28.88
C ALA A 456 10.71 -1.09 29.66
N THR A 457 10.51 -0.38 30.77
CA THR A 457 9.32 -0.49 31.61
C THR A 457 8.96 0.82 32.29
N ILE A 458 7.67 1.00 32.60
CA ILE A 458 7.18 2.17 33.33
C ILE A 458 7.38 1.95 34.82
N SER A 459 8.05 2.90 35.45
CA SER A 459 8.34 2.90 36.89
C SER A 459 7.68 4.08 37.58
N SER A 460 7.14 3.85 38.78
CA SER A 460 6.72 4.91 39.70
C SER A 460 7.86 5.45 40.56
N ASN A 461 9.05 4.83 40.49
CA ASN A 461 10.22 5.27 41.24
C ASN A 461 10.94 6.36 40.44
N ASN A 462 11.15 7.51 41.06
CA ASN A 462 11.86 8.63 40.45
C ASN A 462 13.34 8.24 40.19
N PRO A 463 13.79 8.17 38.93
CA PRO A 463 15.16 7.79 38.58
C PRO A 463 16.15 8.97 38.63
N SER A 464 15.74 10.16 39.08
CA SER A 464 16.63 11.34 39.18
C SER A 464 17.73 11.14 40.23
N TYR A 465 18.93 11.65 39.97
CA TYR A 465 20.08 11.58 40.87
C TYR A 465 21.07 12.73 40.61
N ASN A 466 21.87 13.13 41.60
CA ASN A 466 23.02 14.04 41.49
C ASN A 466 22.89 15.20 40.47
N GLY A 467 21.84 16.01 40.56
CA GLY A 467 21.62 17.16 39.65
C GLY A 467 21.05 16.80 38.27
N CYS A 468 21.04 15.53 37.88
CA CYS A 468 20.29 15.01 36.74
C CYS A 468 18.81 14.81 37.12
N ILE A 469 17.94 15.68 36.62
CA ILE A 469 16.49 15.63 36.88
C ILE A 469 15.78 14.96 35.72
N TYR A 470 15.14 13.82 35.97
CA TYR A 470 14.31 13.14 34.99
C TYR A 470 12.92 13.78 34.96
N PRO A 471 12.47 14.32 33.81
CA PRO A 471 11.16 14.93 33.72
C PRO A 471 10.07 13.90 34.03
N SER A 472 9.03 14.33 34.75
CA SER A 472 7.91 13.49 35.21
C SER A 472 6.56 13.86 34.58
N GLY A 473 6.55 14.86 33.69
CA GLY A 473 5.35 15.37 33.03
C GLY A 473 4.34 16.01 34.01
N MET A 474 4.74 16.27 35.26
CA MET A 474 4.01 17.06 36.25
C MET A 474 4.89 18.25 36.65
N GLY A 475 4.67 19.39 36.00
CA GLY A 475 5.18 20.69 36.43
C GLY A 475 6.69 20.81 36.54
N GLN A 476 7.37 21.05 35.41
CA GLN A 476 8.54 21.92 35.41
C GLN A 476 8.36 22.92 34.27
N SER A 477 8.00 24.15 34.64
CA SER A 477 8.12 25.29 33.74
C SER A 477 9.60 25.39 33.36
N ILE A 478 9.92 25.05 32.11
CA ILE A 478 11.20 25.42 31.53
C ILE A 478 11.13 26.94 31.41
N SER A 479 11.78 27.63 32.34
CA SER A 479 11.99 29.06 32.28
C SER A 479 12.90 29.35 31.09
N ASN A 480 12.32 29.45 29.89
CA ASN A 480 12.99 30.10 28.76
C ASN A 480 13.22 31.55 29.16
N LYS A 481 14.47 31.90 29.46
CA LYS A 481 14.95 33.28 29.46
C LYS A 481 14.86 33.78 28.01
N LEU A 482 13.66 34.17 27.59
CA LEU A 482 13.48 35.01 26.42
C LEU A 482 13.49 36.46 26.91
N GLY A 483 14.45 37.23 26.40
CA GLY A 483 14.62 38.64 26.71
C GLY A 483 13.31 39.42 26.55
N SER A 484 12.97 40.16 27.59
CA SER A 484 11.85 41.08 27.65
C SER A 484 11.99 42.14 26.56
N VAL A 485 11.03 42.23 25.64
CA VAL A 485 10.69 43.50 24.99
C VAL A 485 9.23 43.78 25.30
N VAL A 486 9.07 44.79 26.14
CA VAL A 486 7.82 45.36 26.62
C VAL A 486 7.02 45.93 25.45
N CYS A 487 5.82 45.41 25.23
CA CYS A 487 4.80 46.07 24.41
C CYS A 487 4.21 47.24 25.20
N LEU A 488 4.64 48.47 24.89
CA LEU A 488 3.96 49.69 25.31
C LEU A 488 2.92 50.07 24.24
N ASN A 489 1.65 50.04 24.66
CA ASN A 489 0.52 50.54 23.90
C ASN A 489 0.38 52.04 24.18
N ARG A 490 0.47 52.90 23.16
CA ARG A 490 -0.08 54.27 23.18
C ARG A 490 -0.53 54.63 21.76
N GLY A 491 -1.81 54.96 21.65
CA GLY A 491 -2.47 55.20 20.37
C GLY A 491 -2.45 56.66 19.89
N VAL A 492 -3.39 56.90 18.96
CA VAL A 492 -4.02 58.17 18.58
C VAL A 492 -3.55 58.81 17.25
N THR A 493 -4.43 58.62 16.25
CA THR A 493 -4.95 59.51 15.18
C THR A 493 -4.14 59.96 13.96
N ARG A 494 -4.70 59.58 12.79
CA ARG A 494 -5.17 60.41 11.64
C ARG A 494 -4.40 61.72 11.31
N GLY A 495 -3.79 61.74 10.13
CA GLY A 495 -3.35 62.93 9.39
C GLY A 495 -2.97 62.56 7.95
N LYS A 496 -3.23 63.45 6.99
CA LYS A 496 -3.51 63.19 5.56
C LYS A 496 -2.48 63.93 4.68
N VAL A 497 -2.26 63.44 3.43
CA VAL A 497 -1.64 64.13 2.26
C VAL A 497 -0.10 64.26 2.35
N GLU A 498 0.77 63.98 1.36
CA GLU A 498 0.73 64.26 -0.09
C GLU A 498 1.70 63.37 -0.91
N LYS A 499 1.46 63.34 -2.24
CA LYS A 499 2.26 62.73 -3.31
C LYS A 499 3.73 63.18 -3.31
N ASN A 500 4.65 62.27 -3.70
CA ASN A 500 5.51 62.55 -4.84
C ASN A 500 6.18 61.32 -5.47
N ARG A 501 6.21 61.35 -6.81
CA ARG A 501 6.85 60.41 -7.73
C ARG A 501 8.38 60.40 -7.57
N LYS A 502 9.01 59.24 -7.79
CA LYS A 502 9.91 58.95 -8.93
C LYS A 502 10.77 57.71 -8.64
N ALA A 503 10.79 56.77 -9.59
CA ALA A 503 11.84 55.78 -9.75
C ALA A 503 13.15 56.44 -10.23
N PRO A 504 14.30 55.79 -10.00
CA PRO A 504 15.21 55.62 -11.13
C PRO A 504 15.88 54.25 -11.23
N LYS A 505 16.21 53.95 -12.50
CA LYS A 505 17.15 52.97 -13.05
C LYS A 505 18.48 52.89 -12.30
N TYR A 506 19.15 51.74 -12.41
CA TYR A 506 20.61 51.72 -12.52
C TYR A 506 21.05 50.88 -13.72
N GLU A 507 21.75 51.55 -14.63
CA GLU A 507 22.44 51.04 -15.80
C GLU A 507 23.89 50.64 -15.46
N SER A 508 24.43 49.87 -16.38
CA SER A 508 25.74 49.27 -16.51
C SER A 508 26.94 50.25 -16.47
N GLY A 509 28.12 49.71 -16.13
CA GLY A 509 29.37 50.49 -16.14
C GLY A 509 30.64 49.73 -15.75
N THR A 510 31.01 48.72 -16.55
CA THR A 510 32.38 48.25 -16.92
C THR A 510 33.58 49.10 -16.44
N ARG A 511 34.70 48.57 -15.92
CA ARG A 511 35.81 47.80 -16.57
C ARG A 511 36.95 47.75 -15.49
N ARG A 512 37.89 46.81 -15.39
CA ARG A 512 38.83 46.31 -16.42
C ARG A 512 39.78 45.21 -15.83
N ARG A 513 40.00 44.15 -16.63
CA ARG A 513 41.22 43.29 -16.78
C ARG A 513 41.64 42.43 -15.57
N LYS A 514 41.98 41.14 -15.69
CA LYS A 514 42.67 40.43 -16.79
C LYS A 514 42.31 38.94 -16.79
N MET A 515 42.39 38.37 -17.98
CA MET A 515 41.81 37.10 -18.46
C MET A 515 42.83 35.95 -18.34
N SER A 516 42.38 34.77 -17.90
CA SER A 516 43.08 33.49 -18.13
C SER A 516 42.05 32.36 -18.07
N SER A 517 41.70 31.88 -19.26
CA SER A 517 40.78 30.81 -19.59
C SER A 517 41.34 29.42 -19.26
N ARG A 518 40.56 28.56 -18.58
CA ARG A 518 40.67 27.08 -18.68
C ARG A 518 39.46 26.40 -18.02
N GLU A 519 38.32 26.43 -18.71
CA GLU A 519 37.16 25.56 -18.46
C GLU A 519 36.46 25.30 -19.81
N ARG A 520 36.97 24.29 -20.53
CA ARG A 520 36.26 23.44 -21.51
C ARG A 520 37.24 22.57 -22.30
N GLU A 521 37.23 21.27 -22.00
CA GLU A 521 37.61 20.14 -22.86
C GLU A 521 37.18 18.89 -22.07
N ARG A 522 36.29 17.99 -22.52
CA ARG A 522 36.10 17.45 -23.86
C ARG A 522 34.66 16.99 -24.05
N ASP A 523 34.02 17.53 -25.09
CA ASP A 523 33.22 16.76 -26.05
C ASP A 523 33.66 17.24 -27.42
N ARG A 524 34.10 16.32 -28.28
CA ARG A 524 34.17 16.51 -29.73
C ARG A 524 33.88 15.18 -30.42
N ASP A 525 32.91 15.30 -31.32
CA ASP A 525 32.35 14.34 -32.26
C ASP A 525 33.33 13.85 -33.34
N LEU A 526 32.95 12.71 -33.96
CA LEU A 526 33.05 12.28 -35.38
C LEU A 526 34.40 12.51 -36.11
N GLU A 527 35.02 11.60 -36.88
CA GLU A 527 34.53 10.55 -37.76
C GLU A 527 35.73 9.78 -38.36
N LEU A 528 35.54 8.50 -38.68
CA LEU A 528 35.87 7.85 -39.97
C LEU A 528 37.13 8.27 -40.78
N LEU A 529 38.07 7.32 -40.94
CA LEU A 529 38.44 6.65 -42.21
C LEU A 529 39.89 6.10 -42.20
N ILE A 530 40.02 4.80 -42.51
CA ILE A 530 40.94 4.18 -43.50
C ILE A 530 42.47 4.41 -43.38
N PRO A 531 43.24 3.32 -43.46
CA PRO A 531 44.20 3.20 -44.56
C PRO A 531 43.99 1.93 -45.40
N VAL A 532 43.94 2.13 -46.72
CA VAL A 532 44.07 1.13 -47.79
C VAL A 532 45.54 1.11 -48.23
N ALA A 533 46.08 -0.10 -48.45
CA ALA A 533 46.94 -0.52 -49.58
C ALA A 533 47.60 -1.85 -49.21
N SER A 534 47.05 -3.01 -49.61
CA SER A 534 47.14 -3.69 -50.93
C SER A 534 48.38 -4.59 -51.08
N GLY A 535 48.18 -5.88 -51.34
CA GLY A 535 49.21 -6.76 -51.90
C GLY A 535 49.12 -8.24 -51.48
N SER A 536 48.17 -8.96 -52.07
CA SER A 536 48.19 -10.39 -52.44
C SER A 536 49.31 -11.32 -51.92
N SER A 537 48.94 -12.46 -51.30
CA SER A 537 48.91 -13.76 -51.98
C SER A 537 48.63 -14.94 -51.02
N GLU A 538 47.57 -15.68 -51.38
CA GLU A 538 47.38 -17.13 -51.41
C GLU A 538 48.05 -18.10 -50.41
N ASN A 539 47.18 -19.02 -49.95
CA ASN A 539 47.34 -20.47 -49.81
C ASN A 539 48.28 -21.06 -48.74
N GLY A 540 47.65 -21.85 -47.86
CA GLY A 540 47.87 -23.30 -47.88
C GLY A 540 48.97 -23.87 -46.98
N GLY A 541 48.53 -24.60 -45.94
CA GLY A 541 48.99 -25.98 -45.75
C GLY A 541 50.34 -26.26 -45.10
N SER A 542 50.24 -26.83 -43.90
CA SER A 542 50.81 -28.14 -43.53
C SER A 542 52.13 -28.24 -42.73
N LYS A 543 52.01 -29.10 -41.70
CA LYS A 543 52.92 -30.16 -41.22
C LYS A 543 54.12 -29.87 -40.30
N SER A 544 54.12 -30.69 -39.23
CA SER A 544 55.25 -31.32 -38.49
C SER A 544 56.15 -30.39 -37.67
N SER A 545 56.75 -30.76 -36.54
CA SER A 545 57.05 -32.02 -35.87
C SER A 545 57.46 -31.73 -34.41
N SER A 546 57.26 -32.70 -33.51
CA SER A 546 57.86 -32.78 -32.15
C SER A 546 59.40 -33.03 -32.22
N PRO A 547 60.17 -33.30 -31.13
CA PRO A 547 59.88 -33.28 -29.67
C PRO A 547 61.02 -32.66 -28.78
N SER A 548 60.75 -32.47 -27.47
CA SER A 548 61.51 -33.10 -26.35
C SER A 548 61.48 -32.35 -25.01
N ALA A 549 61.52 -33.18 -23.94
CA ALA A 549 61.93 -32.96 -22.55
C ALA A 549 60.88 -32.49 -21.50
N THR A 550 60.52 -33.44 -20.65
CA THR A 550 59.85 -33.38 -19.32
C THR A 550 60.94 -33.23 -18.20
N PRO A 551 60.65 -33.15 -16.87
CA PRO A 551 59.36 -33.00 -16.16
C PRO A 551 59.36 -32.03 -14.95
N THR A 552 58.18 -31.55 -14.50
CA THR A 552 57.77 -31.55 -13.07
C THR A 552 56.29 -31.16 -12.86
N THR A 553 55.73 -31.68 -11.76
CA THR A 553 54.34 -31.88 -11.31
C THR A 553 53.54 -30.66 -10.78
N THR A 554 52.26 -30.50 -11.17
CA THR A 554 51.01 -30.45 -10.33
C THR A 554 49.77 -29.96 -11.14
N PRO A 555 48.51 -30.33 -10.79
CA PRO A 555 47.35 -30.13 -11.65
C PRO A 555 46.55 -28.87 -11.30
N ALA A 556 46.30 -28.01 -12.29
CA ALA A 556 45.32 -26.92 -12.21
C ALA A 556 44.49 -26.90 -13.51
N HIS A 557 43.45 -27.73 -13.58
CA HIS A 557 42.55 -27.74 -14.73
C HIS A 557 41.10 -28.05 -14.30
N HIS A 558 40.47 -27.12 -13.57
CA HIS A 558 39.00 -27.12 -13.42
C HIS A 558 38.34 -25.73 -13.49
N SER A 559 39.11 -24.62 -13.42
CA SER A 559 38.53 -23.27 -13.34
C SER A 559 38.12 -22.64 -14.69
N SER A 560 38.75 -23.01 -15.81
CA SER A 560 38.56 -22.29 -17.08
C SER A 560 37.34 -22.78 -17.89
N ARG A 561 36.92 -24.04 -17.69
CA ARG A 561 35.75 -24.62 -18.38
C ARG A 561 34.41 -24.13 -17.81
N GLU A 562 34.35 -23.86 -16.51
CA GLU A 562 33.12 -23.35 -15.86
C GLU A 562 32.88 -21.86 -16.10
N ALA A 563 33.94 -21.06 -16.19
CA ALA A 563 33.82 -19.63 -16.52
C ALA A 563 33.35 -19.44 -17.96
N PHE A 564 33.91 -20.22 -18.90
CA PHE A 564 33.53 -20.18 -20.31
C PHE A 564 32.11 -20.70 -20.55
N SER A 565 31.68 -21.75 -19.84
CA SER A 565 30.30 -22.26 -19.95
C SER A 565 29.26 -21.28 -19.37
N LYS A 566 29.58 -20.57 -18.27
CA LYS A 566 28.69 -19.55 -17.70
C LYS A 566 28.54 -18.32 -18.61
N VAL A 567 29.62 -17.88 -19.26
CA VAL A 567 29.57 -16.76 -20.22
C VAL A 567 28.79 -17.14 -21.48
N ILE A 568 29.02 -18.35 -22.02
CA ILE A 568 28.27 -18.83 -23.19
C ILE A 568 26.79 -19.04 -22.86
N ARG A 569 26.45 -19.56 -21.67
CA ARG A 569 25.06 -19.77 -21.25
C ARG A 569 24.32 -18.45 -21.00
N SER A 570 25.01 -17.43 -20.49
CA SER A 570 24.49 -16.06 -20.34
C SER A 570 24.30 -15.37 -21.68
N TRP A 571 25.23 -15.54 -22.62
CA TRP A 571 25.12 -15.01 -23.98
C TRP A 571 24.00 -15.70 -24.77
N ALA A 572 23.92 -17.03 -24.71
CA ALA A 572 22.90 -17.82 -25.39
C ALA A 572 21.49 -17.55 -24.86
N SER A 573 21.31 -17.42 -23.54
CA SER A 573 20.01 -17.08 -22.94
C SER A 573 19.55 -15.66 -23.29
N LYS A 574 20.45 -14.67 -23.31
CA LYS A 574 20.12 -13.31 -23.76
C LYS A 574 19.71 -13.25 -25.23
N LYS A 575 20.40 -14.01 -26.10
CA LYS A 575 20.05 -14.09 -27.53
C LYS A 575 18.77 -14.90 -27.77
N PHE A 576 18.52 -15.95 -26.99
CA PHE A 576 17.26 -16.69 -27.01
C PHE A 576 16.07 -15.83 -26.56
N MET A 577 16.18 -15.10 -25.44
CA MET A 577 15.14 -14.20 -24.97
C MET A 577 14.83 -13.08 -25.97
N SER A 578 15.85 -12.49 -26.59
CA SER A 578 15.67 -11.51 -27.67
C SER A 578 14.99 -12.14 -28.89
N GLY A 579 15.32 -13.39 -29.22
CA GLY A 579 14.65 -14.15 -30.28
C GLY A 579 13.19 -14.41 -29.97
N CYS A 580 12.87 -14.82 -28.74
CA CYS A 580 11.49 -15.01 -28.28
C CYS A 580 10.69 -13.71 -28.29
N VAL A 581 11.26 -12.58 -27.86
CA VAL A 581 10.58 -11.28 -27.88
C VAL A 581 10.25 -10.81 -29.30
N ILE A 582 11.12 -11.13 -30.29
CA ILE A 582 10.87 -10.81 -31.70
C ILE A 582 9.89 -11.80 -32.35
N LEU A 583 9.99 -13.10 -32.00
CA LEU A 583 9.12 -14.15 -32.54
C LEU A 583 7.72 -14.14 -31.93
N LEU A 584 7.55 -13.71 -30.68
CA LEU A 584 6.27 -13.76 -29.98
C LEU A 584 5.18 -12.95 -30.70
N PRO A 585 5.39 -11.69 -31.12
CA PRO A 585 4.40 -10.95 -31.90
C PRO A 585 4.08 -11.62 -33.23
N ILE A 586 5.08 -12.18 -33.92
CA ILE A 586 4.90 -12.86 -35.20
C ILE A 586 4.10 -14.16 -35.03
N ALA A 587 4.42 -14.94 -34.00
CA ALA A 587 3.75 -16.20 -33.68
C ALA A 587 2.31 -15.95 -33.20
N ILE A 588 2.07 -14.93 -32.38
CA ILE A 588 0.73 -14.51 -31.95
C ILE A 588 -0.07 -14.04 -33.17
N THR A 589 0.52 -13.20 -34.02
CA THR A 589 -0.14 -12.72 -35.25
C THR A 589 -0.51 -13.90 -36.15
N PHE A 590 0.40 -14.85 -36.35
CA PHE A 590 0.13 -16.05 -37.13
C PHE A 590 -0.96 -16.91 -36.48
N TYR A 591 -0.90 -17.16 -35.17
CA TYR A 591 -1.89 -17.97 -34.45
C TYR A 591 -3.30 -17.35 -34.51
N ILE A 592 -3.41 -16.04 -34.29
CA ILE A 592 -4.69 -15.32 -34.37
C ILE A 592 -5.21 -15.33 -35.81
N THR A 593 -4.35 -15.04 -36.79
CA THR A 593 -4.74 -15.05 -38.21
C THR A 593 -5.17 -16.46 -38.65
N TRP A 594 -4.43 -17.48 -38.24
CA TRP A 594 -4.73 -18.88 -38.51
C TRP A 594 -6.07 -19.31 -37.89
N GLY A 595 -6.29 -18.98 -36.62
CA GLY A 595 -7.55 -19.24 -35.92
C GLY A 595 -8.74 -18.52 -36.58
N PHE A 596 -8.54 -17.28 -37.01
CA PHE A 596 -9.56 -16.51 -37.72
C PHE A 596 -9.92 -17.14 -39.08
N VAL A 597 -8.92 -17.52 -39.89
CA VAL A 597 -9.16 -18.21 -41.17
C VAL A 597 -9.91 -19.52 -40.95
N HIS A 598 -9.54 -20.31 -39.94
CA HIS A 598 -10.22 -21.57 -39.63
C HIS A 598 -11.67 -21.39 -39.16
N PHE A 599 -11.92 -20.37 -38.33
CA PHE A 599 -13.27 -20.02 -37.88
C PHE A 599 -14.16 -19.65 -39.07
N VAL A 600 -13.63 -18.81 -39.96
CA VAL A 600 -14.34 -18.33 -41.14
C VAL A 600 -14.59 -19.45 -42.15
N ASP A 601 -13.56 -20.22 -42.50
CA ASP A 601 -13.68 -21.39 -43.39
C ASP A 601 -14.69 -22.40 -42.82
N GLY A 602 -14.73 -22.57 -41.50
CA GLY A 602 -15.70 -23.41 -40.79
C GLY A 602 -17.15 -22.92 -40.91
N PHE A 603 -17.38 -21.61 -40.79
CA PHE A 603 -18.72 -21.02 -40.90
C PHE A 603 -19.34 -21.23 -42.28
N PHE A 604 -18.55 -21.09 -43.34
CA PHE A 604 -19.01 -21.26 -44.72
C PHE A 604 -18.81 -22.69 -45.28
N SER A 605 -18.17 -23.58 -44.52
CA SER A 605 -17.94 -24.99 -44.89
C SER A 605 -19.19 -25.72 -45.44
N PRO A 606 -20.41 -25.55 -44.88
CA PRO A 606 -21.60 -26.22 -45.42
C PRO A 606 -21.91 -25.85 -46.87
N ILE A 607 -21.63 -24.59 -47.27
CA ILE A 607 -21.86 -24.09 -48.63
C ILE A 607 -20.77 -24.60 -49.57
N TYR A 608 -19.52 -24.62 -49.11
CA TYR A 608 -18.39 -25.14 -49.89
C TYR A 608 -18.47 -26.64 -50.15
N ASN A 609 -18.91 -27.40 -49.16
CA ASN A 609 -19.14 -28.84 -49.29
C ASN A 609 -20.25 -29.16 -50.30
N HIS A 610 -21.26 -28.28 -50.44
CA HIS A 610 -22.32 -28.44 -51.45
C HIS A 610 -21.84 -28.08 -52.87
N LEU A 611 -20.89 -27.16 -52.99
CA LEU A 611 -20.29 -26.72 -54.26
C LEU A 611 -19.07 -27.55 -54.70
N GLY A 612 -18.55 -28.42 -53.83
CA GLY A 612 -17.40 -29.30 -54.11
C GLY A 612 -16.04 -28.58 -54.16
N ILE A 613 -15.92 -27.38 -53.58
CA ILE A 613 -14.72 -26.55 -53.67
C ILE A 613 -14.04 -26.49 -52.30
N ASN A 614 -12.88 -27.13 -52.15
CA ASN A 614 -12.05 -27.07 -50.94
C ASN A 614 -10.72 -26.37 -51.26
N ILE A 615 -10.74 -25.05 -51.36
CA ILE A 615 -9.55 -24.23 -51.55
C ILE A 615 -9.22 -23.53 -50.22
N PHE A 616 -8.00 -23.71 -49.75
CA PHE A 616 -7.50 -23.10 -48.51
C PHE A 616 -7.54 -21.55 -48.60
N GLY A 617 -8.21 -20.89 -47.65
CA GLY A 617 -8.37 -19.43 -47.61
C GLY A 617 -9.57 -18.86 -48.38
N LEU A 618 -10.43 -19.72 -48.95
CA LEU A 618 -11.65 -19.29 -49.66
C LEU A 618 -12.66 -18.59 -48.72
N GLY A 619 -12.71 -18.97 -47.44
CA GLY A 619 -13.55 -18.32 -46.43
C GLY A 619 -13.20 -16.86 -46.21
N PHE A 620 -11.92 -16.49 -46.28
CA PHE A 620 -11.52 -15.10 -46.14
C PHE A 620 -12.06 -14.22 -47.28
N VAL A 621 -11.90 -14.67 -48.53
CA VAL A 621 -12.37 -13.95 -49.73
C VAL A 621 -13.90 -13.85 -49.76
N THR A 622 -14.57 -14.96 -49.47
CA THR A 622 -16.04 -15.00 -49.42
C THR A 622 -16.61 -14.22 -48.24
N SER A 623 -15.89 -14.08 -47.12
CA SER A 623 -16.28 -13.21 -46.01
C SER A 623 -16.18 -11.74 -46.38
N ILE A 624 -15.09 -11.33 -47.04
CA ILE A 624 -14.96 -9.96 -47.56
C ILE A 624 -16.12 -9.68 -48.54
N THR A 625 -16.39 -10.62 -49.44
CA THR A 625 -17.50 -10.52 -50.38
C THR A 625 -18.85 -10.46 -49.67
N PHE A 626 -19.07 -11.31 -48.64
CA PHE A 626 -20.30 -11.33 -47.87
C PHE A 626 -20.52 -10.03 -47.09
N ILE A 627 -19.49 -9.53 -46.39
CA ILE A 627 -19.52 -8.26 -45.67
C ILE A 627 -19.82 -7.10 -46.63
N PHE A 628 -19.20 -7.10 -47.82
CA PHE A 628 -19.45 -6.11 -48.86
C PHE A 628 -20.90 -6.17 -49.37
N LEU A 629 -21.43 -7.37 -49.64
CA LEU A 629 -22.82 -7.57 -50.07
C LEU A 629 -23.83 -7.20 -48.98
N VAL A 630 -23.56 -7.52 -47.72
CA VAL A 630 -24.35 -7.06 -46.57
C VAL A 630 -24.32 -5.54 -46.48
N GLY A 631 -23.16 -4.91 -46.70
CA GLY A 631 -23.03 -3.45 -46.77
C GLY A 631 -23.94 -2.85 -47.86
N ILE A 632 -23.89 -3.39 -49.08
CA ILE A 632 -24.77 -2.96 -50.18
C ILE A 632 -26.24 -3.18 -49.81
N PHE A 633 -26.59 -4.34 -49.26
CA PHE A 633 -27.96 -4.63 -48.84
C PHE A 633 -28.45 -3.65 -47.77
N MET A 634 -27.65 -3.38 -46.75
CA MET A 634 -27.99 -2.44 -45.67
C MET A 634 -28.09 -1.00 -46.17
N SER A 635 -27.39 -0.64 -47.25
CA SER A 635 -27.53 0.67 -47.91
C SER A 635 -28.79 0.80 -48.79
N SER A 636 -29.52 -0.29 -49.02
CA SER A 636 -30.78 -0.29 -49.78
C SER A 636 -31.99 0.03 -48.88
N TRP A 637 -33.10 0.43 -49.49
CA TRP A 637 -34.37 0.69 -48.78
C TRP A 637 -34.86 -0.53 -47.99
N LEU A 638 -34.65 -1.74 -48.53
CA LEU A 638 -35.05 -2.98 -47.86
C LEU A 638 -34.18 -3.25 -46.62
N GLY A 639 -32.87 -3.04 -46.71
CA GLY A 639 -31.96 -3.20 -45.57
C GLY A 639 -32.22 -2.20 -44.44
N ALA A 640 -32.46 -0.92 -44.78
CA ALA A 640 -32.85 0.09 -43.81
C ALA A 640 -34.18 -0.25 -43.10
N SER A 641 -35.14 -0.83 -43.83
CA SER A 641 -36.42 -1.30 -43.27
C SER A 641 -36.23 -2.50 -42.32
N VAL A 642 -35.35 -3.44 -42.65
CA VAL A 642 -35.04 -4.59 -41.78
C VAL A 642 -34.33 -4.15 -40.50
N LEU A 643 -33.38 -3.22 -40.59
CA LEU A 643 -32.68 -2.66 -39.42
C LEU A 643 -33.63 -1.92 -38.49
N THR A 644 -34.51 -1.08 -39.03
CA THR A 644 -35.49 -0.34 -38.21
C THR A 644 -36.49 -1.26 -37.53
N LEU A 645 -36.93 -2.34 -38.19
CA LEU A 645 -37.79 -3.37 -37.60
C LEU A 645 -37.06 -4.15 -36.47
N GLY A 646 -35.81 -4.55 -36.71
CA GLY A 646 -34.97 -5.21 -35.70
C GLY A 646 -34.70 -4.33 -34.49
N GLU A 647 -34.42 -3.05 -34.71
CA GLU A 647 -34.24 -2.06 -33.64
C GLU A 647 -35.50 -1.85 -32.81
N TRP A 648 -36.66 -1.81 -33.46
CA TRP A 648 -37.93 -1.74 -32.75
C TRP A 648 -38.15 -2.96 -31.86
N PHE A 649 -37.83 -4.16 -32.35
CA PHE A 649 -37.94 -5.40 -31.59
C PHE A 649 -36.98 -5.42 -30.37
N ILE A 650 -35.71 -5.04 -30.59
CA ILE A 650 -34.68 -5.01 -29.54
C ILE A 650 -35.02 -3.96 -28.46
N LYS A 651 -35.55 -2.79 -28.84
CA LYS A 651 -35.98 -1.76 -27.88
C LYS A 651 -37.13 -2.21 -26.99
N LYS A 652 -37.94 -3.17 -27.45
CA LYS A 652 -39.08 -3.70 -26.70
C LYS A 652 -38.70 -4.78 -25.68
N MET A 653 -37.48 -5.33 -25.76
CA MET A 653 -36.96 -6.29 -24.80
C MET A 653 -36.29 -5.55 -23.63
N PRO A 654 -36.81 -5.67 -22.38
CA PRO A 654 -36.13 -5.12 -21.22
C PRO A 654 -34.77 -5.79 -21.04
N LEU A 655 -33.79 -5.05 -20.47
CA LEU A 655 -32.38 -5.44 -20.34
C LEU A 655 -31.55 -5.39 -21.64
N VAL A 656 -32.00 -6.03 -22.72
CA VAL A 656 -31.25 -6.09 -24.00
C VAL A 656 -31.17 -4.72 -24.68
N SER A 657 -32.23 -3.91 -24.56
CA SER A 657 -32.27 -2.55 -25.09
C SER A 657 -31.16 -1.64 -24.55
N TYR A 658 -30.74 -1.83 -23.29
CA TYR A 658 -29.65 -1.06 -22.68
C TYR A 658 -28.29 -1.43 -23.26
N ILE A 659 -28.00 -2.72 -23.39
CA ILE A 659 -26.73 -3.22 -23.97
C ILE A 659 -26.65 -2.82 -25.44
N TYR A 660 -27.72 -3.06 -26.21
CA TYR A 660 -27.76 -2.71 -27.63
C TYR A 660 -27.63 -1.20 -27.85
N SER A 661 -28.26 -0.38 -27.00
CA SER A 661 -28.12 1.09 -27.10
C SER A 661 -26.70 1.55 -26.77
N ALA A 662 -26.06 0.98 -25.75
CA ALA A 662 -24.66 1.29 -25.41
C ALA A 662 -23.69 0.86 -26.52
N SER A 663 -23.85 -0.36 -27.06
CA SER A 663 -23.05 -0.85 -28.18
C SER A 663 -23.27 -0.01 -29.45
N LYS A 664 -24.51 0.40 -29.74
CA LYS A 664 -24.83 1.27 -30.88
C LYS A 664 -24.20 2.66 -30.73
N GLN A 665 -24.16 3.22 -29.52
CA GLN A 665 -23.47 4.50 -29.25
C GLN A 665 -21.96 4.40 -29.52
N ILE A 666 -21.32 3.31 -29.08
CA ILE A 666 -19.89 3.08 -29.34
C ILE A 666 -19.63 2.89 -30.84
N SER A 667 -20.45 2.10 -31.54
CA SER A 667 -20.31 1.90 -32.99
C SER A 667 -20.58 3.19 -33.79
N ALA A 668 -21.53 4.03 -33.34
CA ALA A 668 -21.79 5.32 -33.95
C ALA A 668 -20.62 6.30 -33.79
N ALA A 669 -19.91 6.26 -32.66
CA ALA A 669 -18.73 7.08 -32.41
C ALA A 669 -17.54 6.73 -33.33
N ILE A 670 -17.47 5.49 -33.83
CA ILE A 670 -16.41 5.00 -34.74
C ILE A 670 -16.82 5.18 -36.22
N SER A 671 -18.08 5.54 -36.49
CA SER A 671 -18.57 5.76 -37.86
C SER A 671 -17.93 7.00 -38.49
N PRO A 672 -17.38 6.92 -39.73
CA PRO A 672 -16.74 8.05 -40.40
C PRO A 672 -17.62 9.30 -40.47
N ASP A 673 -18.94 9.14 -40.66
CA ASP A 673 -19.89 10.24 -40.83
C ASP A 673 -20.30 10.96 -39.53
N GLN A 674 -20.00 10.41 -38.34
CA GLN A 674 -20.32 11.05 -37.05
C GLN A 674 -19.10 11.39 -36.18
N SER A 675 -17.92 10.90 -36.54
CA SER A 675 -16.65 11.10 -35.81
C SER A 675 -16.19 12.57 -35.66
N SER A 676 -16.85 13.52 -36.34
CA SER A 676 -16.56 14.95 -36.23
C SER A 676 -17.23 15.69 -35.06
N ASN A 677 -18.13 15.04 -34.28
CA ASN A 677 -18.97 15.76 -33.30
C ASN A 677 -18.67 15.48 -31.81
N ALA A 678 -17.95 14.43 -31.43
CA ALA A 678 -17.74 14.07 -30.01
C ALA A 678 -16.44 14.65 -29.40
N PHE A 679 -15.32 14.54 -30.10
CA PHE A 679 -14.05 15.18 -29.77
C PHE A 679 -13.70 16.15 -30.88
N LYS A 680 -13.85 17.45 -30.60
CA LYS A 680 -13.71 18.49 -31.63
C LYS A 680 -12.23 18.81 -31.88
N GLU A 681 -11.45 18.94 -30.81
CA GLU A 681 -10.05 19.37 -30.86
C GLU A 681 -9.24 18.79 -29.69
N VAL A 682 -7.91 18.73 -29.84
CA VAL A 682 -6.98 18.40 -28.74
C VAL A 682 -6.72 19.65 -27.89
N ALA A 683 -6.63 19.47 -26.58
CA ALA A 683 -6.33 20.53 -25.63
C ALA A 683 -5.26 20.12 -24.63
N ILE A 684 -4.44 21.09 -24.24
CA ILE A 684 -3.55 21.01 -23.10
C ILE A 684 -3.99 22.07 -22.10
N ILE A 685 -4.22 21.65 -20.86
CA ILE A 685 -4.68 22.52 -19.78
C ILE A 685 -3.67 22.51 -18.65
N ARG A 686 -3.60 23.59 -17.87
CA ARG A 686 -2.76 23.62 -16.67
C ARG A 686 -3.42 22.76 -15.59
N HIS A 687 -2.66 21.81 -15.03
CA HIS A 687 -3.13 20.99 -13.92
C HIS A 687 -2.95 21.77 -12.59
N PRO A 688 -3.69 21.46 -11.50
CA PRO A 688 -3.64 22.24 -10.26
C PRO A 688 -2.24 22.41 -9.62
N ARG A 689 -1.26 21.59 -9.97
CA ARG A 689 0.14 21.76 -9.52
C ARG A 689 0.91 22.67 -10.49
N ILE A 690 1.65 23.62 -9.93
CA ILE A 690 2.49 24.54 -10.70
C ILE A 690 3.53 23.73 -11.48
N GLY A 691 3.53 23.89 -12.81
CA GLY A 691 4.45 23.18 -13.73
C GLY A 691 3.90 21.89 -14.32
N GLU A 692 2.69 21.47 -13.96
CA GLU A 692 2.03 20.28 -14.50
C GLU A 692 0.96 20.65 -15.53
N TYR A 693 0.84 19.84 -16.59
CA TYR A 693 -0.13 20.02 -17.66
C TYR A 693 -0.89 18.73 -17.87
N ALA A 694 -2.20 18.83 -18.14
CA ALA A 694 -3.03 17.70 -18.52
C ALA A 694 -3.36 17.75 -20.01
N PHE A 695 -3.36 16.58 -20.63
CA PHE A 695 -3.70 16.38 -22.05
C PHE A 695 -5.14 15.88 -22.16
N GLY A 696 -5.95 16.49 -23.01
CA GLY A 696 -7.35 16.15 -23.16
C GLY A 696 -7.94 16.62 -24.48
N PHE A 697 -9.27 16.59 -24.58
CA PHE A 697 -10.01 16.93 -25.78
C PHE A 697 -11.12 17.94 -25.48
N ILE A 698 -11.26 18.95 -26.33
CA ILE A 698 -12.43 19.83 -26.34
C ILE A 698 -13.60 19.03 -26.91
N THR A 699 -14.64 18.85 -26.11
CA THR A 699 -15.87 18.12 -26.53
C THR A 699 -16.99 19.09 -26.89
N SER A 700 -17.12 20.20 -26.17
CA SER A 700 -18.13 21.23 -26.42
C SER A 700 -17.74 22.59 -25.85
N THR A 701 -18.54 23.62 -26.16
CA THR A 701 -18.43 24.96 -25.58
C THR A 701 -19.77 25.28 -24.90
N VAL A 702 -19.71 25.89 -23.71
CA VAL A 702 -20.87 26.23 -22.89
C VAL A 702 -20.78 27.70 -22.45
N ILE A 703 -21.91 28.39 -22.41
CA ILE A 703 -21.99 29.76 -21.91
C ILE A 703 -22.52 29.70 -20.47
N LEU A 704 -21.69 30.11 -19.51
CA LEU A 704 -22.07 30.21 -18.12
C LEU A 704 -22.64 31.60 -17.86
N GLN A 705 -23.96 31.68 -17.74
CA GLN A 705 -24.65 32.92 -17.41
C GLN A 705 -24.47 33.28 -15.93
N ARG A 706 -23.87 34.43 -15.65
CA ARG A 706 -23.75 34.97 -14.29
C ARG A 706 -24.44 36.33 -14.22
N SER A 707 -24.86 36.73 -13.02
CA SER A 707 -25.45 38.05 -12.76
C SER A 707 -24.51 39.23 -13.09
N THR A 708 -23.21 38.95 -13.29
CA THR A 708 -22.15 39.91 -13.61
C THR A 708 -21.68 39.84 -15.08
N GLY A 709 -22.33 39.03 -15.92
CA GLY A 709 -22.01 38.82 -17.34
C GLY A 709 -21.85 37.34 -17.72
N ASP A 710 -22.03 37.04 -19.01
CA ASP A 710 -21.91 35.70 -19.56
C ASP A 710 -20.43 35.33 -19.78
N GLU A 711 -20.03 34.13 -19.35
CA GLU A 711 -18.66 33.61 -19.52
C GLU A 711 -18.66 32.38 -20.45
N GLU A 712 -17.91 32.45 -21.54
CA GLU A 712 -17.74 31.32 -22.46
C GLU A 712 -16.68 30.34 -21.94
N LEU A 713 -17.09 29.11 -21.68
CA LEU A 713 -16.26 28.03 -21.16
C LEU A 713 -16.18 26.89 -22.17
N CYS A 714 -15.01 26.27 -22.27
CA CYS A 714 -14.77 25.09 -23.07
C CYS A 714 -14.81 23.85 -22.17
N CYS A 715 -15.53 22.83 -22.60
CA CYS A 715 -15.63 21.54 -21.93
C CYS A 715 -14.48 20.64 -22.38
N ILE A 716 -13.60 20.29 -21.44
CA ILE A 716 -12.38 19.53 -21.67
C ILE A 716 -12.49 18.18 -21.00
N TYR A 717 -12.46 17.13 -21.80
CA TYR A 717 -12.39 15.76 -21.32
C TYR A 717 -10.92 15.31 -21.25
N VAL A 718 -10.45 14.97 -20.06
CA VAL A 718 -9.09 14.50 -19.79
C VAL A 718 -9.15 13.00 -19.50
N PRO A 719 -8.79 12.14 -20.46
CA PRO A 719 -8.80 10.70 -20.25
C PRO A 719 -7.71 10.27 -19.26
N SER A 720 -7.98 9.18 -18.54
CA SER A 720 -7.01 8.46 -17.73
C SER A 720 -6.20 7.50 -18.62
N ASN A 721 -6.15 6.20 -18.29
CA ASN A 721 -5.48 5.15 -19.06
C ASN A 721 -6.39 4.46 -20.10
N HIS A 722 -7.67 4.81 -20.15
CA HIS A 722 -8.63 4.31 -21.13
C HIS A 722 -9.34 5.49 -21.78
N LEU A 723 -9.48 5.47 -23.11
CA LEU A 723 -10.00 6.61 -23.89
C LEU A 723 -11.37 7.13 -23.40
N TYR A 724 -12.20 6.26 -22.82
CA TYR A 724 -13.56 6.57 -22.38
C TYR A 724 -13.72 6.70 -20.85
N ILE A 725 -12.62 6.67 -20.09
CA ILE A 725 -12.60 6.93 -18.64
C ILE A 725 -11.75 8.17 -18.38
N GLY A 726 -12.32 9.20 -17.77
CA GLY A 726 -11.63 10.46 -17.56
C GLY A 726 -12.46 11.52 -16.85
N ASP A 727 -11.82 12.63 -16.54
CA ASP A 727 -12.42 13.78 -15.88
C ASP A 727 -12.92 14.80 -16.91
N ILE A 728 -13.91 15.62 -16.51
CA ILE A 728 -14.43 16.72 -17.31
C ILE A 728 -14.14 18.04 -16.59
N PHE A 729 -13.46 18.95 -17.27
CA PHE A 729 -13.13 20.28 -16.78
C PHE A 729 -13.83 21.35 -17.62
N LEU A 730 -14.41 22.36 -16.96
CA LEU A 730 -14.91 23.57 -17.61
C LEU A 730 -13.89 24.69 -17.40
N ILE A 731 -13.25 25.12 -18.48
CA ILE A 731 -12.13 26.07 -18.43
C ILE A 731 -12.43 27.22 -19.38
N ASN A 732 -12.04 28.44 -19.01
CA ASN A 732 -12.16 29.60 -19.89
C ASN A 732 -11.42 29.29 -21.20
N CYS A 733 -12.09 29.49 -22.35
CA CYS A 733 -11.52 29.09 -23.63
C CYS A 733 -10.18 29.80 -23.94
N LYS A 734 -9.88 30.92 -23.27
CA LYS A 734 -8.61 31.67 -23.38
C LYS A 734 -7.44 31.04 -22.62
N ASP A 735 -7.70 30.19 -21.64
CA ASP A 735 -6.68 29.59 -20.78
C ASP A 735 -6.24 28.19 -21.27
N ILE A 736 -6.72 27.78 -22.45
CA ILE A 736 -6.45 26.47 -23.06
C ILE A 736 -5.33 26.59 -24.08
N LEU A 737 -4.32 25.72 -23.96
CA LEU A 737 -3.27 25.58 -24.95
C LEU A 737 -3.73 24.60 -26.04
N ARG A 738 -3.81 25.06 -27.29
CA ARG A 738 -4.25 24.24 -28.44
C ARG A 738 -3.03 23.76 -29.24
N PRO A 739 -2.58 22.50 -29.06
CA PRO A 739 -1.46 21.96 -29.81
C PRO A 739 -1.85 21.72 -31.28
N ASN A 740 -0.86 21.76 -32.17
CA ASN A 740 -1.00 21.35 -33.57
C ASN A 740 -1.02 19.82 -33.69
N LEU A 741 -2.06 19.20 -33.14
CA LEU A 741 -2.31 17.75 -33.20
C LEU A 741 -3.74 17.49 -33.67
N SER A 742 -3.90 16.49 -34.53
CA SER A 742 -5.22 15.96 -34.87
C SER A 742 -5.81 15.18 -33.69
N VAL A 743 -7.15 15.08 -33.64
CA VAL A 743 -7.85 14.25 -32.65
C VAL A 743 -7.38 12.80 -32.70
N ARG A 744 -7.07 12.27 -33.90
CA ARG A 744 -6.55 10.92 -34.10
C ARG A 744 -5.20 10.71 -33.41
N GLU A 745 -4.26 11.64 -33.60
CA GLU A 745 -2.95 11.59 -32.94
C GLU A 745 -3.11 11.71 -31.42
N GLY A 746 -4.03 12.56 -30.95
CA GLY A 746 -4.34 12.63 -29.53
C GLY A 746 -4.86 11.32 -28.95
N ILE A 747 -5.74 10.63 -29.67
CA ILE A 747 -6.25 9.31 -29.25
C ILE A 747 -5.11 8.28 -29.19
N GLU A 748 -4.21 8.29 -30.17
CA GLU A 748 -3.03 7.41 -30.20
C GLU A 748 -2.10 7.65 -29.01
N ILE A 749 -1.89 8.91 -28.63
CA ILE A 749 -1.12 9.29 -27.43
C ILE A 749 -1.76 8.71 -26.16
N VAL A 750 -3.09 8.81 -26.03
CA VAL A 750 -3.80 8.32 -24.85
C VAL A 750 -3.76 6.79 -24.76
N ILE A 751 -4.05 6.10 -25.87
CA ILE A 751 -4.07 4.62 -25.91
C ILE A 751 -2.67 4.03 -25.69
N SER A 752 -1.63 4.72 -26.16
CA SER A 752 -0.24 4.32 -25.94
C SER A 752 0.30 4.67 -24.55
N GLY A 753 -0.50 5.27 -23.66
CA GLY A 753 -0.03 5.72 -22.35
C GLY A 753 1.04 6.82 -22.43
N GLY A 754 1.01 7.63 -23.50
CA GLY A 754 1.95 8.73 -23.73
C GLY A 754 3.21 8.38 -24.53
N MET A 755 3.40 7.11 -24.94
CA MET A 755 4.61 6.68 -25.65
C MET A 755 4.74 7.29 -27.06
N THR A 756 3.64 7.70 -27.69
CA THR A 756 3.64 8.35 -29.01
C THR A 756 3.65 9.88 -28.96
N MET A 757 3.87 10.47 -27.77
CA MET A 757 3.95 11.93 -27.62
C MET A 757 5.11 12.51 -28.46
N PRO A 758 4.86 13.51 -29.32
CA PRO A 758 5.92 14.14 -30.10
C PRO A 758 6.91 14.88 -29.19
N GLN A 759 8.18 14.91 -29.62
CA GLN A 759 9.25 15.58 -28.86
C GLN A 759 9.08 17.10 -28.78
N VAL A 760 8.31 17.69 -29.70
CA VAL A 760 8.03 19.13 -29.75
C VAL A 760 6.53 19.32 -29.98
N LEU A 761 5.87 20.03 -29.06
CA LEU A 761 4.47 20.46 -29.18
C LEU A 761 4.44 21.96 -29.50
N THR A 762 3.93 22.32 -30.67
CA THR A 762 3.70 23.71 -31.09
C THR A 762 2.23 24.08 -30.93
N THR A 763 1.94 25.25 -30.37
CA THR A 763 0.58 25.78 -30.26
C THR A 763 0.19 26.56 -31.50
N VAL A 764 -1.07 26.45 -31.93
CA VAL A 764 -1.57 27.03 -33.20
C VAL A 764 -1.41 28.57 -33.24
N GLU A 765 -1.41 29.26 -32.09
CA GLU A 765 -1.19 30.71 -32.01
C GLU A 765 0.22 31.18 -32.45
N ALA A 766 1.20 30.28 -32.55
CA ALA A 766 2.57 30.65 -32.95
C ALA A 766 2.77 30.82 -34.47
N GLN A 767 1.76 30.53 -35.31
CA GLN A 767 1.89 30.60 -36.78
C GLN A 767 1.42 31.92 -37.42
N ALA A 768 0.97 32.91 -36.64
CA ALA A 768 0.58 34.23 -37.14
C ALA A 768 1.73 35.26 -37.14
N ILE A 769 2.87 34.93 -37.75
CA ILE A 769 3.84 35.95 -38.24
C ILE A 769 4.07 35.68 -39.73
N PRO A 770 3.43 36.42 -40.65
CA PRO A 770 3.65 36.26 -42.07
C PRO A 770 5.07 36.70 -42.46
N GLN A 771 5.74 35.87 -43.25
CA GLN A 771 6.94 36.25 -44.01
C GLN A 771 6.64 37.48 -44.87
N GLY A 772 7.21 38.62 -44.50
CA GLY A 772 7.13 39.87 -45.24
C GLY A 772 8.45 40.21 -45.93
N ARG A 773 8.47 39.99 -47.25
CA ARG A 773 9.33 40.61 -48.28
C ARG A 773 10.85 40.42 -48.21
N ILE A 774 11.29 39.56 -49.13
CA ILE A 774 12.55 39.68 -49.86
C ILE A 774 12.66 41.09 -50.45
N GLY A 775 13.66 41.84 -50.00
CA GLY A 775 14.15 43.07 -50.62
C GLY A 775 15.66 42.97 -50.78
N SER A 776 16.10 42.64 -51.99
CA SER A 776 17.49 42.77 -52.44
C SER A 776 17.94 44.22 -52.33
N PHE A 777 19.14 44.50 -51.78
CA PHE A 777 20.18 45.32 -52.42
C PHE A 777 21.52 45.31 -51.62
N ALA A 778 22.56 44.80 -52.28
CA ALA A 778 23.97 45.23 -52.38
C ALA A 778 24.81 45.66 -51.15
N VAL A 779 25.84 44.84 -50.86
CA VAL A 779 27.30 45.11 -50.97
C VAL A 779 27.80 46.56 -50.77
N SER A 780 28.62 46.81 -49.73
CA SER A 780 30.07 47.13 -49.82
C SER A 780 30.61 48.07 -48.73
N LYS A 781 31.73 47.62 -48.12
CA LYS A 781 32.92 48.35 -47.64
C LYS A 781 32.88 49.19 -46.36
N GLY A 782 33.78 48.80 -45.45
CA GLY A 782 34.26 49.49 -44.27
C GLY A 782 35.06 48.53 -43.41
#